data_AF-A0A101J9D9-F1
#
_entry.id   AF-A0A101J9D9-F1
#
_cell.length_a   1.000
_cell.length_b   1.000
_cell.length_c   1.000
_cell.angle_alpha   90.00
_cell.angle_beta   90.00
_cell.angle_gamma   90.00
#
_symmetry.space_group_name_H-M   'P 1'
#
loop_
_entity.id
_entity.type
_entity.pdbx_description
1 polymer ?
#
loop_
_entity_poly.entity_id
_entity_poly.type
_entity_poly.pdbx_seq_one_letter_code
_entity_poly.pdbx_strand_id
1 'polypeptide(L)'
;MTSAPIPTEPIGDIGHSSRYVVIGAGAVGASIAAELHRAGVDTLLVARGAQLTALRDKGLTYVRPDGAHQLRLPVVAGPDEVELAENDVLVLATKSPDTAAAVRDWAWRPVKRADGRTGVAATDLPLVTLQNGLDNERTALRSFAHVIGGVVWIPATFVVPGEVVNHADPVPAVLFLGRYPAAPGTDPVAERVAGGLRQGGFTVHLVADVTAHKAAKLLGNLVNSLDALYPPSELRDAAVAALRAEATAVYAAAGIVPAVPDHTGFGVAEIATHPRVGNSTRQSLTRSTVPETDFLDGEIVLLGRLHGVPTPAAAAVQARIHRAITETTPAGSLDDTDLAATLPALKKRPLQPEQAADLSPLSPGLQSLTVRYGTATDDTTRDTVLVTAQEIYRRAAEPAPPVLLDVRWALGDPHGAEHYRAGHLPGAVYVDLDTELAGAHAPGAGRHPLPTAQKLQSAARRWGISRDSTVVVYDNSGGLAAARAWWLLRWAGVPDVRILDGGLAAWREAGYAEATGEARTRPAGDITLNGGHLPVLTADEAAALPATGTLLDARAGERYRGEVEPIDPRAGHIPGAVSKPTGENLRAGVPYFKSTGELRDRFADVRGPVGVYCGSGVTAAHQIAALAVAGIDAALYPGSWSAWSSDPSRPLATGAQP
;
A
#
# COMPACT_ATOMS: atom_id res chain seq x y z
N MET A 1 -53.95 6.06 5.35
CA MET A 1 -53.72 4.93 4.44
C MET A 1 -52.59 4.11 5.02
N THR A 2 -52.92 3.01 5.69
CA THR A 2 -51.99 2.11 6.37
C THR A 2 -51.27 1.25 5.34
N SER A 3 -49.95 1.44 5.18
CA SER A 3 -49.12 0.55 4.36
C SER A 3 -48.83 -0.73 5.15
N ALA A 4 -49.38 -1.86 4.69
CA ALA A 4 -49.03 -3.17 5.23
C ALA A 4 -47.53 -3.45 5.02
N PRO A 5 -46.84 -4.09 5.98
CA PRO A 5 -45.48 -4.54 5.77
C PRO A 5 -45.45 -5.69 4.76
N ILE A 6 -44.46 -5.65 3.87
CA ILE A 6 -44.13 -6.72 2.91
C ILE A 6 -43.78 -7.99 3.72
N PRO A 7 -44.29 -9.18 3.36
CA PRO A 7 -44.00 -10.40 4.13
C PRO A 7 -42.52 -10.77 3.98
N THR A 8 -41.80 -10.77 5.10
CA THR A 8 -40.52 -11.47 5.23
C THR A 8 -40.82 -12.94 5.53
N GLU A 9 -41.01 -13.75 4.50
CA GLU A 9 -40.96 -15.20 4.70
C GLU A 9 -39.51 -15.63 4.98
N PRO A 10 -39.28 -16.53 5.95
CA PRO A 10 -37.96 -17.10 6.16
C PRO A 10 -37.59 -17.94 4.94
N ILE A 11 -36.46 -17.64 4.29
CA ILE A 11 -35.88 -18.54 3.31
C ILE A 11 -35.56 -19.84 4.06
N GLY A 12 -36.30 -20.89 3.70
CA GLY A 12 -36.20 -22.20 4.32
C GLY A 12 -34.79 -22.78 4.23
N ASP A 13 -34.43 -23.50 5.29
CA ASP A 13 -33.34 -24.46 5.31
C ASP A 13 -33.60 -25.54 4.25
N ILE A 14 -32.78 -25.60 3.19
CA ILE A 14 -32.77 -26.72 2.23
C ILE A 14 -31.38 -26.87 1.59
N GLY A 15 -30.76 -28.03 1.79
CA GLY A 15 -29.41 -28.37 1.35
C GLY A 15 -29.25 -28.56 -0.16
N HIS A 16 -29.31 -27.48 -0.93
CA HIS A 16 -28.88 -27.45 -2.33
C HIS A 16 -27.73 -26.46 -2.51
N SER A 17 -26.55 -26.98 -2.86
CA SER A 17 -25.36 -26.18 -3.19
C SER A 17 -25.64 -25.27 -4.38
N SER A 18 -25.19 -24.00 -4.32
CA SER A 18 -25.32 -23.07 -5.44
C SER A 18 -24.41 -23.49 -6.61
N ARG A 19 -24.89 -23.28 -7.84
CA ARG A 19 -24.07 -23.43 -9.05
C ARG A 19 -23.53 -22.07 -9.48
N TYR A 20 -22.23 -21.97 -9.69
CA TYR A 20 -21.56 -20.74 -10.11
C TYR A 20 -21.41 -20.70 -11.63
N VAL A 21 -22.12 -19.80 -12.29
CA VAL A 21 -22.02 -19.54 -13.73
C VAL A 21 -21.03 -18.40 -13.94
N VAL A 22 -19.78 -18.76 -14.25
CA VAL A 22 -18.68 -17.80 -14.41
C VAL A 22 -18.63 -17.28 -15.84
N ILE A 23 -19.06 -16.04 -16.03
CA ILE A 23 -19.17 -15.35 -17.30
C ILE A 23 -17.84 -14.68 -17.63
N GLY A 24 -17.04 -15.34 -18.49
CA GLY A 24 -15.76 -14.83 -18.97
C GLY A 24 -14.58 -15.72 -18.58
N ALA A 25 -14.15 -16.59 -19.50
CA ALA A 25 -13.01 -17.50 -19.33
C ALA A 25 -11.63 -16.85 -19.55
N GLY A 26 -11.44 -15.62 -19.08
CA GLY A 26 -10.14 -14.96 -18.98
C GLY A 26 -9.31 -15.48 -17.81
N ALA A 27 -8.19 -14.80 -17.50
CA ALA A 27 -7.31 -15.20 -16.39
C ALA A 27 -8.06 -15.36 -15.07
N VAL A 28 -8.79 -14.32 -14.62
CA VAL A 28 -9.52 -14.32 -13.35
C VAL A 28 -10.66 -15.34 -13.35
N GLY A 29 -11.54 -15.30 -14.35
CA GLY A 29 -12.71 -16.18 -14.39
C GLY A 29 -12.37 -17.66 -14.52
N ALA A 30 -11.37 -18.02 -15.34
CA ALA A 30 -10.92 -19.40 -15.45
C ALA A 30 -10.25 -19.89 -14.16
N SER A 31 -9.46 -19.06 -13.47
CA SER A 31 -8.91 -19.42 -12.15
C SER A 31 -10.00 -19.62 -11.10
N ILE A 32 -11.02 -18.76 -11.07
CA ILE A 32 -12.14 -18.91 -10.13
C ILE A 32 -12.91 -20.20 -10.41
N ALA A 33 -13.25 -20.45 -11.67
CA ALA A 33 -13.95 -21.68 -12.06
C ALA A 33 -13.11 -22.94 -11.77
N ALA A 34 -11.79 -22.87 -11.97
CA ALA A 34 -10.88 -23.97 -11.68
C ALA A 34 -10.90 -24.36 -10.20
N GLU A 35 -10.77 -23.40 -9.29
CA GLU A 35 -10.73 -23.69 -7.85
C GLU A 35 -12.09 -24.16 -7.31
N LEU A 36 -13.19 -23.53 -7.74
CA LEU A 36 -14.53 -23.99 -7.38
C LEU A 36 -14.78 -25.43 -7.84
N HIS A 37 -14.41 -25.75 -9.07
CA HIS A 37 -14.55 -27.11 -9.60
C HIS A 37 -13.66 -28.12 -8.87
N ARG A 38 -12.39 -27.77 -8.59
CA ARG A 38 -11.48 -28.63 -7.80
C ARG A 38 -12.03 -28.92 -6.39
N ALA A 39 -12.77 -27.97 -5.82
CA ALA A 39 -13.43 -28.13 -4.52
C ALA A 39 -14.82 -28.83 -4.60
N GLY A 40 -15.23 -29.28 -5.79
CA GLY A 40 -16.53 -29.95 -5.99
C GLY A 40 -17.74 -29.01 -5.94
N VAL A 41 -17.54 -27.70 -6.06
CA VAL A 41 -18.63 -26.73 -6.20
C VAL A 41 -19.14 -26.77 -7.65
N ASP A 42 -20.45 -26.89 -7.83
CA ASP A 42 -21.05 -26.93 -9.17
C ASP A 42 -20.72 -25.61 -9.90
N THR A 43 -20.07 -25.75 -11.05
CA THR A 43 -19.44 -24.64 -11.75
C THR A 43 -19.62 -24.81 -13.25
N LEU A 44 -20.06 -23.74 -13.89
CA LEU A 44 -20.21 -23.63 -15.33
C LEU A 44 -19.40 -22.44 -15.85
N LEU A 45 -18.48 -22.66 -16.78
CA LEU A 45 -17.64 -21.61 -17.34
C LEU A 45 -18.15 -21.16 -18.71
N VAL A 46 -18.31 -19.85 -18.90
CA VAL A 46 -18.70 -19.27 -20.19
C VAL A 46 -17.46 -18.77 -20.92
N ALA A 47 -17.20 -19.33 -22.09
CA ALA A 47 -16.04 -19.00 -22.92
C ALA A 47 -16.48 -18.68 -24.36
N ARG A 48 -15.64 -17.97 -25.12
CA ARG A 48 -15.88 -17.65 -26.53
C ARG A 48 -14.60 -17.87 -27.35
N GLY A 49 -14.75 -17.99 -28.67
CA GLY A 49 -13.63 -18.04 -29.61
C GLY A 49 -12.64 -19.18 -29.34
N ALA A 50 -11.35 -18.91 -29.56
CA ALA A 50 -10.29 -19.91 -29.40
C ALA A 50 -10.22 -20.52 -27.99
N GLN A 51 -10.56 -19.75 -26.95
CA GLN A 51 -10.60 -20.25 -25.57
C GLN A 51 -11.69 -21.32 -25.40
N LEU A 52 -12.89 -21.09 -25.96
CA LEU A 52 -13.97 -22.09 -25.92
C LEU A 52 -13.57 -23.38 -26.62
N THR A 53 -12.98 -23.27 -27.82
CA THR A 53 -12.49 -24.43 -28.58
C THR A 53 -11.47 -25.23 -27.77
N ALA A 54 -10.45 -24.57 -27.22
CA ALA A 54 -9.42 -25.23 -26.42
C ALA A 54 -10.00 -25.93 -25.17
N LEU A 55 -10.92 -25.27 -24.46
CA LEU A 55 -11.56 -25.84 -23.27
C LEU A 55 -12.44 -27.06 -23.60
N ARG A 56 -13.19 -27.03 -24.71
CA ARG A 56 -13.99 -28.18 -25.16
C ARG A 56 -13.10 -29.33 -25.64
N ASP A 57 -12.04 -29.03 -26.38
CA ASP A 57 -11.18 -30.06 -26.97
C ASP A 57 -10.28 -30.73 -25.94
N LYS A 58 -9.59 -29.94 -25.10
CA LYS A 58 -8.52 -30.42 -24.20
C LYS A 58 -8.78 -30.16 -22.72
N GLY A 59 -9.71 -29.28 -22.38
CA GLY A 59 -9.90 -28.80 -21.01
C GLY A 59 -9.00 -27.60 -20.68
N LEU A 60 -8.96 -27.23 -19.41
CA LEU A 60 -8.13 -26.15 -18.88
C LEU A 60 -6.85 -26.74 -18.25
N THR A 61 -5.70 -26.32 -18.74
CA THR A 61 -4.44 -26.41 -18.01
C THR A 61 -4.38 -25.26 -17.00
N TYR A 62 -4.51 -25.55 -15.72
CA TYR A 62 -4.46 -24.57 -14.65
C TYR A 62 -3.20 -24.75 -13.81
N VAL A 63 -2.31 -23.77 -13.82
CA VAL A 63 -1.02 -23.86 -13.15
C VAL A 63 -1.03 -23.02 -11.87
N ARG A 64 -0.67 -23.64 -10.75
CA ARG A 64 -0.48 -23.03 -9.43
C ARG A 64 0.95 -23.35 -8.95
N PRO A 65 1.42 -22.73 -7.85
CA PRO A 65 2.73 -23.03 -7.27
C PRO A 65 2.90 -24.50 -6.84
N ASP A 66 1.79 -25.18 -6.54
CA ASP A 66 1.75 -26.63 -6.24
C ASP A 66 1.85 -27.53 -7.49
N GLY A 67 1.74 -26.98 -8.70
CA GLY A 67 1.88 -27.70 -9.95
C GLY A 67 0.83 -27.35 -11.02
N ALA A 68 0.90 -28.07 -12.14
CA ALA A 68 -0.08 -27.97 -13.23
C ALA A 68 -1.22 -28.97 -13.04
N HIS A 69 -2.45 -28.50 -13.22
CA HIS A 69 -3.69 -29.26 -13.04
C HIS A 69 -4.48 -29.27 -14.35
N GLN A 70 -4.75 -30.45 -14.91
CA GLN A 70 -5.60 -30.60 -16.10
C GLN A 70 -7.07 -30.78 -15.69
N LEU A 71 -7.92 -29.82 -16.03
CA LEU A 71 -9.31 -29.76 -15.56
C LEU A 71 -10.30 -29.85 -16.73
N ARG A 72 -11.32 -30.69 -16.60
CA ARG A 72 -12.45 -30.78 -17.54
C ARG A 72 -13.69 -30.12 -16.93
N LEU A 73 -13.74 -28.80 -17.06
CA LEU A 73 -14.85 -27.97 -16.60
C LEU A 73 -16.06 -28.11 -17.56
N PRO A 74 -17.31 -28.03 -17.07
CA PRO A 74 -18.46 -27.73 -17.92
C PRO A 74 -18.27 -26.36 -18.58
N VAL A 75 -18.36 -26.29 -19.91
CA VAL A 75 -18.14 -25.05 -20.67
C VAL A 75 -19.20 -24.82 -21.75
N VAL A 76 -19.72 -23.60 -21.79
CA VAL A 76 -20.74 -23.12 -22.74
C VAL A 76 -20.29 -21.86 -23.47
N ALA A 77 -20.87 -21.62 -24.64
CA ALA A 77 -20.57 -20.44 -25.47
C ALA A 77 -21.23 -19.15 -24.97
N GLY A 78 -22.38 -19.29 -24.30
CA GLY A 78 -23.21 -18.16 -23.90
C GLY A 78 -24.55 -18.61 -23.31
N PRO A 79 -25.46 -17.66 -23.04
CA PRO A 79 -26.71 -17.91 -22.32
C PRO A 79 -27.72 -18.80 -23.06
N ASP A 80 -27.55 -19.01 -24.37
CA ASP A 80 -28.43 -19.89 -25.17
C ASP A 80 -28.14 -21.38 -24.97
N GLU A 81 -26.98 -21.73 -24.41
CA GLU A 81 -26.60 -23.11 -24.09
C GLU A 81 -26.80 -23.43 -22.59
N VAL A 82 -27.46 -22.55 -21.83
CA VAL A 82 -27.62 -22.68 -20.38
C VAL A 82 -29.08 -22.64 -19.98
N GLU A 83 -29.54 -23.68 -19.27
CA GLU A 83 -30.78 -23.60 -18.49
C GLU A 83 -30.43 -23.11 -17.09
N LEU A 84 -30.87 -21.90 -16.75
CA LEU A 84 -30.65 -21.31 -15.43
C LEU A 84 -31.65 -21.88 -14.41
N ALA A 85 -31.17 -22.07 -13.18
CA ALA A 85 -31.95 -22.52 -12.03
C ALA A 85 -31.89 -21.48 -10.91
N GLU A 86 -32.90 -21.46 -10.04
CA GLU A 86 -33.05 -20.45 -8.97
C GLU A 86 -31.88 -20.37 -7.96
N ASN A 87 -31.04 -21.40 -7.88
CA ASN A 87 -29.86 -21.45 -7.00
C ASN A 87 -28.56 -21.05 -7.70
N ASP A 88 -28.63 -20.59 -8.96
CA ASP A 88 -27.46 -20.13 -9.71
C ASP A 88 -26.93 -18.81 -9.15
N VAL A 89 -25.61 -18.66 -9.21
CA VAL A 89 -24.90 -17.39 -8.98
C VAL A 89 -24.23 -17.00 -10.27
N LEU A 90 -24.60 -15.86 -10.85
CA LEU A 90 -23.91 -15.33 -12.02
C LEU A 90 -22.67 -14.57 -11.56
N VAL A 91 -21.50 -14.92 -12.10
CA VAL A 91 -20.24 -14.26 -11.76
C VAL A 91 -19.65 -13.62 -13.01
N LEU A 92 -19.63 -12.30 -13.06
CA LEU A 92 -19.09 -11.56 -14.18
C LEU A 92 -17.58 -11.33 -14.02
N ALA A 93 -16.81 -11.99 -14.89
CA ALA A 93 -15.34 -11.95 -14.92
C ALA A 93 -14.80 -11.54 -16.31
N THR A 94 -15.64 -10.89 -17.13
CA THR A 94 -15.22 -10.20 -18.36
C THR A 94 -14.44 -8.92 -18.03
N LYS A 95 -13.93 -8.21 -19.04
CA LYS A 95 -13.39 -6.86 -18.83
C LYS A 95 -14.53 -5.85 -18.65
N SER A 96 -14.24 -4.73 -18.00
CA SER A 96 -15.21 -3.65 -17.72
C SER A 96 -15.92 -3.10 -18.96
N PRO A 97 -15.28 -2.92 -20.13
CA PRO A 97 -15.98 -2.50 -21.36
C PRO A 97 -17.10 -3.45 -21.80
N ASP A 98 -17.00 -4.74 -21.46
CA ASP A 98 -17.96 -5.76 -21.87
C ASP A 98 -19.14 -5.90 -20.90
N THR A 99 -19.11 -5.22 -19.75
CA THR A 99 -20.10 -5.38 -18.68
C THR A 99 -21.52 -5.08 -19.16
N ALA A 100 -21.72 -3.99 -19.91
CA ALA A 100 -23.04 -3.64 -20.42
C ALA A 100 -23.59 -4.69 -21.40
N ALA A 101 -22.73 -5.28 -22.23
CA ALA A 101 -23.13 -6.34 -23.15
C ALA A 101 -23.50 -7.61 -22.38
N ALA A 102 -22.67 -8.04 -21.43
CA ALA A 102 -22.95 -9.20 -20.60
C ALA A 102 -24.25 -9.01 -19.79
N VAL A 103 -24.49 -7.85 -19.18
CA VAL A 103 -25.73 -7.58 -18.46
C VAL A 103 -26.95 -7.72 -19.39
N ARG A 104 -26.88 -7.22 -20.64
CA ARG A 104 -27.96 -7.38 -21.62
C ARG A 104 -28.19 -8.85 -22.01
N ASP A 105 -27.11 -9.61 -22.24
CA ASP A 105 -27.16 -11.00 -22.65
C ASP A 105 -27.79 -11.90 -21.56
N TRP A 106 -27.56 -11.58 -20.28
CA TRP A 106 -27.91 -12.45 -19.16
C TRP A 106 -29.13 -12.02 -18.34
N ALA A 107 -29.43 -10.73 -18.22
CA ALA A 107 -30.47 -10.21 -17.31
C ALA A 107 -31.85 -10.84 -17.52
N TRP A 108 -32.28 -11.02 -18.76
CA TRP A 108 -33.65 -11.42 -19.06
C TRP A 108 -33.78 -12.88 -19.47
N ARG A 109 -32.79 -13.70 -19.12
CA ARG A 109 -32.83 -15.15 -19.37
C ARG A 109 -33.83 -15.83 -18.42
N PRO A 110 -34.59 -16.83 -18.91
CA PRO A 110 -35.53 -17.56 -18.08
C PRO A 110 -34.80 -18.36 -17.00
N VAL A 111 -35.38 -18.42 -15.80
CA VAL A 111 -34.87 -19.18 -14.66
C VAL A 111 -35.92 -20.20 -14.25
N LYS A 112 -35.53 -21.47 -14.12
CA LYS A 112 -36.38 -22.54 -13.62
C LYS A 112 -36.40 -22.50 -12.08
N ARG A 113 -37.57 -22.24 -11.51
CA ARG A 113 -37.80 -22.25 -10.06
C ARG A 113 -38.23 -23.64 -9.57
N ALA A 114 -38.02 -23.95 -8.29
CA ALA A 114 -38.44 -25.24 -7.70
C ALA A 114 -39.95 -25.42 -7.72
N ASP A 115 -40.71 -24.33 -7.67
CA ASP A 115 -42.18 -24.35 -7.76
C ASP A 115 -42.73 -24.62 -9.18
N GLY A 116 -41.83 -24.85 -10.15
CA GLY A 116 -42.17 -25.14 -11.54
C GLY A 116 -42.50 -23.93 -12.40
N ARG A 117 -42.52 -22.71 -11.82
CA ARG A 117 -42.70 -21.47 -12.59
C ARG A 117 -41.38 -21.04 -13.23
N THR A 118 -41.50 -20.23 -14.29
CA THR A 118 -40.37 -19.57 -14.93
C THR A 118 -40.23 -18.16 -14.39
N GLY A 119 -39.11 -17.88 -13.74
CA GLY A 119 -38.69 -16.54 -13.37
C GLY A 119 -37.67 -15.96 -14.36
N VAL A 120 -36.98 -14.89 -13.98
CA VAL A 120 -35.96 -14.24 -14.81
C VAL A 120 -34.70 -13.91 -14.01
N ALA A 121 -33.54 -14.02 -14.65
CA ALA A 121 -32.25 -13.92 -13.97
C ALA A 121 -32.07 -12.59 -13.22
N ALA A 122 -32.49 -11.48 -13.83
CA ALA A 122 -32.42 -10.13 -13.28
C ALA A 122 -33.10 -9.97 -11.91
N THR A 123 -34.21 -10.67 -11.69
CA THR A 123 -34.97 -10.56 -10.44
C THR A 123 -34.66 -11.68 -9.46
N ASP A 124 -34.22 -12.83 -9.96
CA ASP A 124 -34.15 -14.05 -9.16
C ASP A 124 -32.74 -14.43 -8.75
N LEU A 125 -31.73 -14.09 -9.56
CA LEU A 125 -30.36 -14.52 -9.35
C LEU A 125 -29.47 -13.36 -8.90
N PRO A 126 -28.50 -13.61 -8.01
CA PRO A 126 -27.44 -12.65 -7.76
C PRO A 126 -26.47 -12.56 -8.94
N LEU A 127 -26.07 -11.33 -9.26
CA LEU A 127 -24.94 -11.03 -10.13
C LEU A 127 -23.76 -10.51 -9.31
N VAL A 128 -22.67 -11.25 -9.32
CA VAL A 128 -21.39 -10.87 -8.71
C VAL A 128 -20.50 -10.23 -9.77
N THR A 129 -20.00 -9.02 -9.53
CA THR A 129 -19.07 -8.32 -10.43
C THR A 129 -17.66 -8.33 -9.88
N LEU A 130 -16.69 -8.87 -10.63
CA LEU A 130 -15.29 -9.02 -10.17
C LEU A 130 -14.30 -8.07 -10.84
N GLN A 131 -14.78 -7.27 -11.80
CA GLN A 131 -13.97 -6.35 -12.58
C GLN A 131 -13.44 -5.19 -11.74
N ASN A 132 -12.30 -4.64 -12.18
CA ASN A 132 -11.74 -3.41 -11.61
C ASN A 132 -12.61 -2.18 -11.94
N GLY A 133 -12.32 -1.04 -11.32
CA GLY A 133 -13.08 0.19 -11.53
C GLY A 133 -14.42 0.21 -10.79
N LEU A 134 -15.12 1.35 -10.91
CA LEU A 134 -16.32 1.67 -10.10
C LEU A 134 -17.64 1.58 -10.88
N ASP A 135 -17.59 1.43 -12.20
CA ASP A 135 -18.79 1.53 -13.04
C ASP A 135 -19.59 0.22 -13.16
N ASN A 136 -18.95 -0.92 -12.94
CA ASN A 136 -19.53 -2.23 -13.25
C ASN A 136 -20.82 -2.49 -12.45
N GLU A 137 -20.80 -2.18 -11.16
CA GLU A 137 -21.97 -2.35 -10.29
C GLU A 137 -23.10 -1.39 -10.67
N ARG A 138 -22.79 -0.13 -11.03
CA ARG A 138 -23.79 0.84 -11.52
C ARG A 138 -24.45 0.36 -12.80
N THR A 139 -23.66 -0.19 -13.72
CA THR A 139 -24.16 -0.75 -14.99
C THR A 139 -25.03 -1.98 -14.74
N ALA A 140 -24.62 -2.89 -13.85
CA ALA A 140 -25.40 -4.07 -13.46
C ALA A 140 -26.74 -3.71 -12.78
N LEU A 141 -26.72 -2.73 -11.88
CA LEU A 141 -27.88 -2.32 -11.06
C LEU A 141 -29.03 -1.74 -11.91
N ARG A 142 -28.78 -1.38 -13.17
CA ARG A 142 -29.84 -0.99 -14.12
C ARG A 142 -30.81 -2.13 -14.44
N SER A 143 -30.36 -3.37 -14.31
CA SER A 143 -31.14 -4.55 -14.69
C SER A 143 -31.31 -5.55 -13.54
N PHE A 144 -30.26 -5.81 -12.76
CA PHE A 144 -30.28 -6.83 -11.71
C PHE A 144 -30.73 -6.25 -10.37
N ALA A 145 -31.67 -6.93 -9.71
CA ALA A 145 -32.16 -6.59 -8.38
C ALA A 145 -31.16 -6.92 -7.26
N HIS A 146 -30.30 -7.92 -7.50
CA HIS A 146 -29.32 -8.42 -6.54
C HIS A 146 -27.90 -8.32 -7.12
N VAL A 147 -27.23 -7.19 -6.86
CA VAL A 147 -25.84 -6.97 -7.28
C VAL A 147 -24.92 -7.10 -6.07
N ILE A 148 -23.88 -7.93 -6.21
CA ILE A 148 -22.79 -8.07 -5.25
C ILE A 148 -21.53 -7.58 -5.93
N GLY A 149 -20.99 -6.45 -5.46
CA GLY A 149 -19.69 -5.98 -5.93
C GLY A 149 -18.58 -6.87 -5.36
N GLY A 150 -17.50 -6.99 -6.12
CA GLY A 150 -16.32 -7.76 -5.74
C GLY A 150 -15.01 -7.06 -6.04
N VAL A 151 -14.07 -7.19 -5.11
CA VAL A 151 -12.66 -6.77 -5.27
C VAL A 151 -11.78 -8.00 -5.15
N VAL A 152 -11.09 -8.37 -6.23
CA VAL A 152 -10.28 -9.59 -6.27
C VAL A 152 -8.79 -9.29 -6.33
N TRP A 153 -8.01 -9.82 -5.39
CA TRP A 153 -6.55 -9.88 -5.46
C TRP A 153 -6.14 -11.27 -5.95
N ILE A 154 -5.79 -11.33 -7.23
CA ILE A 154 -5.42 -12.57 -7.90
C ILE A 154 -4.33 -12.27 -8.95
N PRO A 155 -3.14 -12.87 -8.85
CA PRO A 155 -2.04 -12.69 -9.79
C PRO A 155 -2.16 -13.73 -10.92
N ALA A 156 -3.32 -13.77 -11.58
CA ALA A 156 -3.60 -14.70 -12.66
C ALA A 156 -3.19 -14.13 -14.02
N THR A 157 -2.63 -15.00 -14.87
CA THR A 157 -2.20 -14.69 -16.23
C THR A 157 -2.87 -15.66 -17.21
N PHE A 158 -3.46 -15.09 -18.27
CA PHE A 158 -3.92 -15.88 -19.42
C PHE A 158 -2.73 -16.10 -20.33
N VAL A 159 -2.26 -17.34 -20.45
CA VAL A 159 -1.04 -17.66 -21.22
C VAL A 159 -1.41 -17.85 -22.68
N VAL A 160 -2.20 -18.86 -22.97
CA VAL A 160 -2.70 -19.23 -24.30
C VAL A 160 -4.10 -19.82 -24.17
N PRO A 161 -4.85 -19.96 -25.28
CA PRO A 161 -6.13 -20.65 -25.23
C PRO A 161 -6.04 -22.04 -24.58
N GLY A 162 -6.82 -22.25 -23.52
CA GLY A 162 -6.82 -23.47 -22.71
C GLY A 162 -5.83 -23.48 -21.54
N GLU A 163 -5.07 -22.41 -21.30
CA GLU A 163 -4.05 -22.38 -20.24
C GLU A 163 -4.04 -21.07 -19.45
N VAL A 164 -4.13 -21.20 -18.11
CA VAL A 164 -4.08 -20.07 -17.17
C VAL A 164 -3.16 -20.42 -16.01
N VAL A 165 -2.35 -19.45 -15.61
CA VAL A 165 -1.44 -19.55 -14.46
C VAL A 165 -1.95 -18.62 -13.36
N ASN A 166 -1.98 -19.08 -12.12
CA ASN A 166 -2.25 -18.28 -10.94
C ASN A 166 -1.08 -18.39 -9.97
N HIS A 167 -0.42 -17.26 -9.69
CA HIS A 167 0.75 -17.21 -8.82
C HIS A 167 0.43 -17.12 -7.33
N ALA A 168 -0.84 -17.11 -6.93
CA ALA A 168 -1.19 -16.92 -5.52
C ALA A 168 -0.83 -18.14 -4.66
N ASP A 169 -0.34 -17.89 -3.44
CA ASP A 169 -0.01 -18.89 -2.43
C ASP A 169 -0.06 -18.27 -1.02
N PRO A 170 -0.53 -18.97 0.03
CA PRO A 170 -1.17 -20.30 0.02
C PRO A 170 -2.60 -20.29 -0.55
N VAL A 171 -3.31 -19.16 -0.47
CA VAL A 171 -4.70 -19.06 -0.94
C VAL A 171 -4.78 -18.63 -2.41
N PRO A 172 -5.75 -19.13 -3.21
CA PRO A 172 -5.89 -18.81 -4.63
C PRO A 172 -6.17 -17.34 -4.94
N ALA A 173 -6.88 -16.64 -4.05
CA ALA A 173 -7.15 -15.21 -4.12
C ALA A 173 -7.73 -14.70 -2.79
N VAL A 174 -7.64 -13.38 -2.59
CA VAL A 174 -8.43 -12.65 -1.58
C VAL A 174 -9.55 -11.88 -2.28
N LEU A 175 -10.77 -12.03 -1.79
CA LEU A 175 -11.96 -11.35 -2.29
C LEU A 175 -12.60 -10.51 -1.20
N PHE A 176 -12.95 -9.26 -1.52
CA PHE A 176 -13.86 -8.45 -0.72
C PHE A 176 -15.18 -8.36 -1.45
N LEU A 177 -16.25 -8.85 -0.85
CA LEU A 177 -17.59 -8.86 -1.43
C LEU A 177 -18.53 -8.01 -0.59
N GLY A 178 -19.38 -7.23 -1.24
CA GLY A 178 -20.40 -6.45 -0.56
C GLY A 178 -21.62 -6.28 -1.44
N ARG A 179 -22.78 -6.21 -0.81
CA ARG A 179 -24.01 -5.80 -1.48
C ARG A 179 -23.82 -4.44 -2.13
N TYR A 180 -24.32 -4.27 -3.35
CA TYR A 180 -24.37 -2.98 -4.02
C TYR A 180 -25.81 -2.59 -4.39
N PRO A 181 -26.27 -1.36 -4.06
CA PRO A 181 -25.57 -0.37 -3.24
C PRO A 181 -25.44 -0.83 -1.78
N ALA A 182 -24.50 -0.22 -1.05
CA ALA A 182 -24.27 -0.50 0.36
C ALA A 182 -25.55 -0.31 1.19
N ALA A 183 -25.82 -1.23 2.11
CA ALA A 183 -26.93 -1.17 3.03
C ALA A 183 -26.51 -1.67 4.42
N PRO A 184 -27.10 -1.14 5.52
CA PRO A 184 -26.82 -1.65 6.86
C PRO A 184 -27.27 -3.11 7.03
N GLY A 185 -26.53 -3.87 7.84
CA GLY A 185 -26.85 -5.25 8.19
C GLY A 185 -26.14 -6.29 7.33
N THR A 186 -26.42 -7.57 7.59
CA THR A 186 -25.91 -8.70 6.82
C THR A 186 -26.77 -8.93 5.57
N ASP A 187 -26.15 -9.34 4.47
CA ASP A 187 -26.87 -9.74 3.26
C ASP A 187 -26.78 -11.27 3.10
N PRO A 188 -27.89 -12.01 3.31
CA PRO A 188 -27.90 -13.48 3.21
C PRO A 188 -27.46 -14.01 1.83
N VAL A 189 -27.66 -13.22 0.77
CA VAL A 189 -27.22 -13.57 -0.58
C VAL A 189 -25.69 -13.47 -0.66
N ALA A 190 -25.12 -12.39 -0.12
CA ALA A 190 -23.67 -12.23 -0.07
C ALA A 190 -22.98 -13.28 0.81
N GLU A 191 -23.58 -13.65 1.94
CA GLU A 191 -23.11 -14.73 2.82
C GLU A 191 -23.08 -16.08 2.09
N ARG A 192 -24.15 -16.43 1.37
CA ARG A 192 -24.20 -17.66 0.56
C ARG A 192 -23.12 -17.67 -0.52
N VAL A 193 -22.97 -16.56 -1.25
CA VAL A 193 -21.94 -16.42 -2.29
C VAL A 193 -20.53 -16.55 -1.69
N ALA A 194 -20.28 -15.93 -0.55
CA ALA A 194 -19.02 -16.04 0.16
C ALA A 194 -18.77 -17.47 0.66
N GLY A 195 -19.81 -18.18 1.10
CA GLY A 195 -19.73 -19.59 1.51
C GLY A 195 -19.20 -20.50 0.40
N GLY A 196 -19.78 -20.45 -0.80
CA GLY A 196 -19.30 -21.28 -1.92
C GLY A 196 -17.90 -20.89 -2.41
N LEU A 197 -17.54 -19.60 -2.36
CA LEU A 197 -16.17 -19.17 -2.66
C LEU A 197 -15.17 -19.65 -1.59
N ARG A 198 -15.52 -19.59 -0.29
CA ARG A 198 -14.67 -20.16 0.77
C ARG A 198 -14.51 -21.67 0.62
N GLN A 199 -15.55 -22.38 0.17
CA GLN A 199 -15.43 -23.80 -0.18
C GLN A 199 -14.43 -24.03 -1.32
N GLY A 200 -14.36 -23.13 -2.31
CA GLY A 200 -13.32 -23.08 -3.34
C GLY A 200 -11.91 -22.73 -2.82
N GLY A 201 -11.70 -22.59 -1.51
CA GLY A 201 -10.42 -22.28 -0.90
C GLY A 201 -10.05 -20.79 -0.91
N PHE A 202 -10.94 -19.91 -1.37
CA PHE A 202 -10.69 -18.47 -1.40
C PHE A 202 -10.76 -17.85 0.00
N THR A 203 -9.91 -16.85 0.26
CA THR A 203 -10.13 -15.94 1.39
C THR A 203 -11.17 -14.91 0.98
N VAL A 204 -12.27 -14.84 1.72
CA VAL A 204 -13.40 -13.94 1.39
C VAL A 204 -13.78 -13.11 2.60
N HIS A 205 -13.68 -11.79 2.45
CA HIS A 205 -14.16 -10.78 3.39
C HIS A 205 -15.50 -10.23 2.91
N LEU A 206 -16.49 -10.22 3.80
CA LEU A 206 -17.72 -9.47 3.55
C LEU A 206 -17.54 -8.06 4.08
N VAL A 207 -17.85 -7.07 3.24
CA VAL A 207 -17.62 -5.66 3.52
C VAL A 207 -18.92 -4.87 3.40
N ALA A 208 -19.10 -3.91 4.30
CA ALA A 208 -20.31 -3.07 4.32
C ALA A 208 -20.39 -2.14 3.10
N ASP A 209 -19.25 -1.63 2.64
CA ASP A 209 -19.15 -0.74 1.49
C ASP A 209 -18.09 -1.24 0.50
N VAL A 210 -18.53 -1.97 -0.53
CA VAL A 210 -17.63 -2.47 -1.56
C VAL A 210 -17.07 -1.35 -2.45
N THR A 211 -17.73 -0.19 -2.54
CA THR A 211 -17.24 0.96 -3.32
C THR A 211 -15.97 1.52 -2.69
N ALA A 212 -15.90 1.60 -1.36
CA ALA A 212 -14.68 2.00 -0.65
C ALA A 212 -13.49 1.07 -0.96
N HIS A 213 -13.71 -0.26 -0.98
CA HIS A 213 -12.66 -1.23 -1.32
C HIS A 213 -12.27 -1.16 -2.80
N LYS A 214 -13.22 -0.93 -3.72
CA LYS A 214 -12.93 -0.72 -5.14
C LYS A 214 -12.15 0.55 -5.39
N ALA A 215 -12.49 1.64 -4.70
CA ALA A 215 -11.78 2.91 -4.79
C ALA A 215 -10.31 2.76 -4.36
N ALA A 216 -10.06 2.02 -3.27
CA ALA A 216 -8.71 1.70 -2.80
C ALA A 216 -7.90 0.91 -3.83
N LYS A 217 -8.52 -0.12 -4.43
CA LYS A 217 -7.86 -0.91 -5.49
C LYS A 217 -7.59 -0.06 -6.74
N LEU A 218 -8.52 0.81 -7.12
CA LEU A 218 -8.36 1.69 -8.27
C LEU A 218 -7.18 2.65 -8.09
N LEU A 219 -6.93 3.21 -6.89
CA LEU A 219 -5.71 3.97 -6.62
C LEU A 219 -4.45 3.17 -6.93
N GLY A 220 -4.43 1.89 -6.54
CA GLY A 220 -3.37 0.94 -6.88
C GLY A 220 -3.21 0.72 -8.38
N ASN A 221 -4.29 0.81 -9.17
CA ASN A 221 -4.29 0.55 -10.60
C ASN A 221 -3.86 1.75 -11.46
N LEU A 222 -3.76 2.97 -10.93
CA LEU A 222 -3.36 4.16 -11.70
C LEU A 222 -1.93 4.09 -12.23
N VAL A 223 -1.08 3.25 -11.65
CA VAL A 223 0.27 2.99 -12.20
C VAL A 223 0.22 2.16 -13.49
N ASN A 224 -0.87 1.42 -13.74
CA ASN A 224 -0.88 0.38 -14.77
C ASN A 224 -0.62 0.92 -16.17
N SER A 225 -1.25 2.04 -16.53
CA SER A 225 -1.09 2.69 -17.84
C SER A 225 0.34 3.20 -18.03
N LEU A 226 0.96 3.74 -16.97
CA LEU A 226 2.34 4.20 -17.01
C LEU A 226 3.33 3.03 -17.12
N ASP A 227 3.15 1.97 -16.32
CA ASP A 227 3.96 0.74 -16.40
C ASP A 227 3.86 0.00 -17.74
N ALA A 228 2.73 0.12 -18.42
CA ALA A 228 2.52 -0.46 -19.73
C ALA A 228 3.30 0.29 -20.82
N LEU A 229 3.49 1.59 -20.65
CA LEU A 229 4.06 2.50 -21.66
C LEU A 229 5.55 2.76 -21.45
N TYR A 230 5.96 2.99 -20.20
CA TYR A 230 7.27 3.54 -19.85
C TYR A 230 8.05 2.59 -18.92
N PRO A 231 9.37 2.48 -19.06
CA PRO A 231 10.23 1.85 -18.07
C PRO A 231 10.23 2.65 -16.76
N PRO A 232 10.68 2.05 -15.63
CA PRO A 232 10.87 2.78 -14.39
C PRO A 232 11.80 3.99 -14.54
N SER A 233 11.31 5.17 -14.12
CA SER A 233 12.04 6.44 -14.09
C SER A 233 11.48 7.37 -13.02
N GLU A 234 12.27 8.35 -12.58
CA GLU A 234 11.82 9.39 -11.64
C GLU A 234 10.61 10.16 -12.18
N LEU A 235 10.61 10.46 -13.49
CA LEU A 235 9.50 11.17 -14.12
C LEU A 235 8.22 10.32 -14.13
N ARG A 236 8.35 9.00 -14.35
CA ARG A 236 7.22 8.08 -14.27
C ARG A 236 6.66 8.02 -12.86
N ASP A 237 7.51 7.99 -11.83
CA ASP A 237 7.08 7.97 -10.45
C ASP A 237 6.38 9.29 -10.05
N ALA A 238 6.88 10.43 -10.54
CA ALA A 238 6.21 11.72 -10.42
C ALA A 238 4.84 11.75 -11.12
N ALA A 239 4.73 11.12 -12.30
CA ALA A 239 3.45 10.97 -13.00
C ALA A 239 2.46 10.12 -12.20
N VAL A 240 2.89 9.01 -11.60
CA VAL A 240 2.04 8.19 -10.71
C VAL A 240 1.55 9.01 -9.53
N ALA A 241 2.43 9.80 -8.90
CA ALA A 241 2.05 10.66 -7.79
C ALA A 241 1.00 11.70 -8.20
N ALA A 242 1.15 12.32 -9.38
CA ALA A 242 0.17 13.26 -9.93
C ALA A 242 -1.19 12.60 -10.17
N LEU A 243 -1.23 11.40 -10.76
CA LEU A 243 -2.47 10.64 -10.96
C LEU A 243 -3.17 10.32 -9.63
N ARG A 244 -2.42 9.90 -8.61
CA ARG A 244 -2.96 9.59 -7.28
C ARG A 244 -3.46 10.83 -6.54
N ALA A 245 -2.79 11.97 -6.73
CA ALA A 245 -3.23 13.24 -6.15
C ALA A 245 -4.57 13.68 -6.76
N GLU A 246 -4.72 13.61 -8.09
CA GLU A 246 -5.99 13.88 -8.77
C GLU A 246 -7.09 12.94 -8.29
N ALA A 247 -6.83 11.64 -8.27
CA ALA A 247 -7.80 10.65 -7.82
C ALA A 247 -8.26 10.86 -6.37
N THR A 248 -7.33 11.20 -5.47
CA THR A 248 -7.64 11.51 -4.07
C THR A 248 -8.53 12.75 -3.96
N ALA A 249 -8.22 13.82 -4.70
CA ALA A 249 -9.03 15.03 -4.73
C ALA A 249 -10.44 14.77 -5.29
N VAL A 250 -10.53 13.98 -6.36
CA VAL A 250 -11.79 13.55 -6.98
C VAL A 250 -12.63 12.73 -6.01
N TYR A 251 -12.03 11.76 -5.31
CA TYR A 251 -12.74 10.96 -4.31
C TYR A 251 -13.24 11.79 -3.14
N ALA A 252 -12.44 12.73 -2.64
CA ALA A 252 -12.86 13.66 -1.59
C ALA A 252 -14.10 14.47 -2.03
N ALA A 253 -14.10 15.00 -3.25
CA ALA A 253 -15.25 15.73 -3.81
C ALA A 253 -16.47 14.84 -4.09
N ALA A 254 -16.24 13.55 -4.36
CA ALA A 254 -17.29 12.55 -4.55
C ALA A 254 -17.81 11.96 -3.23
N GLY A 255 -17.22 12.30 -2.08
CA GLY A 255 -17.55 11.71 -0.78
C GLY A 255 -17.16 10.23 -0.66
N ILE A 256 -16.21 9.77 -1.47
CA ILE A 256 -15.71 8.40 -1.47
C ILE A 256 -14.49 8.34 -0.55
N VAL A 257 -14.54 7.48 0.46
CA VAL A 257 -13.40 7.21 1.34
C VAL A 257 -12.86 5.82 1.01
N PRO A 258 -11.66 5.70 0.41
CA PRO A 258 -11.06 4.40 0.13
C PRO A 258 -10.84 3.58 1.39
N ALA A 259 -11.16 2.28 1.34
CA ALA A 259 -10.93 1.36 2.45
C ALA A 259 -9.45 0.94 2.56
N VAL A 260 -9.07 0.39 3.72
CA VAL A 260 -7.76 -0.27 3.90
C VAL A 260 -7.95 -1.76 3.63
N PRO A 261 -7.34 -2.33 2.57
CA PRO A 261 -7.52 -3.74 2.25
C PRO A 261 -6.69 -4.62 3.19
N ASP A 262 -7.32 -5.64 3.77
CA ASP A 262 -6.65 -6.72 4.50
C ASP A 262 -6.29 -7.87 3.55
N HIS A 263 -5.00 -8.04 3.29
CA HIS A 263 -4.47 -9.11 2.45
C HIS A 263 -3.66 -10.12 3.28
N THR A 264 -3.91 -10.19 4.59
CA THR A 264 -3.23 -11.11 5.49
C THR A 264 -3.38 -12.56 5.00
N GLY A 265 -2.26 -13.29 4.94
CA GLY A 265 -2.23 -14.67 4.49
C GLY A 265 -2.27 -14.86 2.96
N PHE A 266 -2.21 -13.79 2.18
CA PHE A 266 -2.04 -13.84 0.74
C PHE A 266 -0.62 -13.50 0.33
N GLY A 267 -0.05 -14.35 -0.51
CA GLY A 267 1.26 -14.19 -1.11
C GLY A 267 1.23 -14.47 -2.60
N VAL A 268 2.35 -14.14 -3.25
CA VAL A 268 2.58 -14.42 -4.67
C VAL A 268 3.87 -15.21 -4.75
N ALA A 269 3.79 -16.43 -5.28
CA ALA A 269 4.93 -17.32 -5.45
C ALA A 269 5.42 -17.32 -6.91
N GLU A 270 6.72 -17.58 -7.06
CA GLU A 270 7.30 -17.81 -8.38
C GLU A 270 6.92 -19.19 -8.91
N ILE A 271 6.66 -19.25 -10.21
CA ILE A 271 6.48 -20.49 -10.96
C ILE A 271 7.52 -20.46 -12.05
N ALA A 272 8.61 -21.20 -11.90
CA ALA A 272 9.79 -21.09 -12.75
C ALA A 272 9.48 -21.28 -14.26
N THR A 273 8.49 -22.12 -14.58
CA THR A 273 8.05 -22.36 -15.96
C THR A 273 7.18 -21.24 -16.54
N HIS A 274 6.63 -20.37 -15.71
CA HIS A 274 5.67 -19.33 -16.08
C HIS A 274 5.95 -18.04 -15.31
N PRO A 275 7.06 -17.33 -15.57
CA PRO A 275 7.37 -16.09 -14.86
C PRO A 275 6.28 -15.04 -15.09
N ARG A 276 6.03 -14.19 -14.08
CA ARG A 276 4.97 -13.19 -14.13
C ARG A 276 5.29 -12.09 -15.14
N VAL A 277 4.38 -11.84 -16.08
CA VAL A 277 4.55 -10.84 -17.15
C VAL A 277 3.75 -9.57 -16.83
N GLY A 278 4.30 -8.71 -15.98
CA GLY A 278 3.76 -7.37 -15.68
C GLY A 278 2.30 -7.33 -15.21
N ASN A 279 1.72 -6.12 -15.19
CA ASN A 279 0.31 -5.91 -14.83
C ASN A 279 -0.66 -6.18 -16.01
N SER A 280 -1.96 -6.22 -15.74
CA SER A 280 -3.00 -6.55 -16.72
C SER A 280 -3.10 -5.58 -17.90
N THR A 281 -2.73 -4.31 -17.71
CA THR A 281 -2.74 -3.30 -18.78
C THR A 281 -1.57 -3.53 -19.72
N ARG A 282 -0.37 -3.82 -19.19
CA ARG A 282 0.79 -4.21 -19.99
C ARG A 282 0.50 -5.47 -20.82
N GLN A 283 -0.08 -6.49 -20.22
CA GLN A 283 -0.50 -7.69 -20.93
C GLN A 283 -1.56 -7.43 -22.01
N SER A 284 -2.43 -6.43 -21.81
CA SER A 284 -3.43 -6.04 -22.81
C SER A 284 -2.78 -5.33 -24.00
N LEU A 285 -1.84 -4.41 -23.73
CA LEU A 285 -1.08 -3.70 -24.75
C LEU A 285 -0.19 -4.64 -25.56
N THR A 286 0.52 -5.58 -24.92
CA THR A 286 1.33 -6.61 -25.61
C THR A 286 0.50 -7.47 -26.56
N ARG A 287 -0.77 -7.72 -26.22
CA ARG A 287 -1.70 -8.50 -27.05
C ARG A 287 -2.52 -7.63 -28.03
N SER A 288 -2.26 -6.31 -28.08
CA SER A 288 -3.03 -5.35 -28.86
C SER A 288 -4.55 -5.43 -28.62
N THR A 289 -4.93 -5.72 -27.37
CA THR A 289 -6.33 -5.75 -26.93
C THR A 289 -6.69 -4.46 -26.21
N VAL A 290 -7.96 -4.05 -26.29
CA VAL A 290 -8.44 -2.85 -25.61
C VAL A 290 -8.19 -2.98 -24.09
N PRO A 291 -7.42 -2.07 -23.48
CA PRO A 291 -7.21 -2.03 -22.05
C PRO A 291 -8.43 -1.43 -21.34
N GLU A 292 -8.53 -1.70 -20.04
CA GLU A 292 -9.62 -1.18 -19.20
C GLU A 292 -9.39 0.28 -18.77
N THR A 293 -8.43 0.99 -19.37
CA THR A 293 -8.02 2.34 -18.96
C THR A 293 -9.19 3.31 -18.83
N ASP A 294 -10.21 3.25 -19.69
CA ASP A 294 -11.39 4.10 -19.59
C ASP A 294 -12.20 3.90 -18.30
N PHE A 295 -12.09 2.72 -17.70
CA PHE A 295 -12.70 2.34 -16.42
C PHE A 295 -11.72 2.43 -15.25
N LEU A 296 -10.47 2.84 -15.52
CA LEU A 296 -9.42 3.10 -14.53
C LEU A 296 -9.11 4.60 -14.48
N ASP A 297 -8.13 5.07 -15.23
CA ASP A 297 -7.80 6.50 -15.36
C ASP A 297 -9.03 7.31 -15.82
N GLY A 298 -9.79 6.76 -16.76
CA GLY A 298 -11.02 7.37 -17.25
C GLY A 298 -12.14 7.48 -16.21
N GLU A 299 -12.19 6.59 -15.21
CA GLU A 299 -13.14 6.69 -14.10
C GLU A 299 -12.80 7.91 -13.23
N ILE A 300 -11.51 8.17 -13.01
CA ILE A 300 -11.06 9.39 -12.31
C ILE A 300 -11.44 10.64 -13.10
N VAL A 301 -11.25 10.62 -14.42
CA VAL A 301 -11.65 11.73 -15.31
C VAL A 301 -13.17 11.95 -15.28
N LEU A 302 -13.95 10.87 -15.32
CA LEU A 302 -15.41 10.93 -15.24
C LEU A 302 -15.87 11.57 -13.92
N LEU A 303 -15.39 11.05 -12.79
CA LEU A 303 -15.74 11.59 -11.47
C LEU A 303 -15.26 13.03 -11.32
N GLY A 304 -14.07 13.38 -11.80
CA GLY A 304 -13.59 14.76 -11.81
C GLY A 304 -14.54 15.72 -12.54
N ARG A 305 -15.03 15.32 -13.72
CA ARG A 305 -16.04 16.11 -14.46
C ARG A 305 -17.37 16.22 -13.72
N LEU A 306 -17.85 15.14 -13.09
CA LEU A 306 -19.11 15.12 -12.35
C LEU A 306 -19.06 15.99 -11.08
N HIS A 307 -17.89 16.07 -10.43
CA HIS A 307 -17.70 16.76 -9.15
C HIS A 307 -16.95 18.09 -9.26
N GLY A 308 -16.64 18.54 -10.48
CA GLY A 308 -15.97 19.83 -10.72
C GLY A 308 -14.50 19.87 -10.31
N VAL A 309 -13.82 18.72 -10.25
CA VAL A 309 -12.39 18.62 -9.92
C VAL A 309 -11.58 18.40 -11.20
N PRO A 310 -10.59 19.25 -11.51
CA PRO A 310 -9.72 19.06 -12.67
C PRO A 310 -8.85 17.79 -12.55
N THR A 311 -8.79 17.02 -13.65
CA THR A 311 -7.97 15.79 -13.73
C THR A 311 -7.07 15.77 -15.00
N PRO A 312 -6.22 16.79 -15.21
CA PRO A 312 -5.41 16.90 -16.43
C PRO A 312 -4.42 15.75 -16.61
N ALA A 313 -3.81 15.22 -15.55
CA ALA A 313 -2.86 14.12 -15.64
C ALA A 313 -3.56 12.81 -16.02
N ALA A 314 -4.68 12.48 -15.36
CA ALA A 314 -5.46 11.28 -15.68
C ALA A 314 -5.98 11.34 -17.12
N ALA A 315 -6.47 12.50 -17.56
CA ALA A 315 -6.93 12.69 -18.95
C ALA A 315 -5.79 12.55 -19.97
N ALA A 316 -4.60 13.08 -19.68
CA ALA A 316 -3.44 12.99 -20.56
C ALA A 316 -2.90 11.55 -20.67
N VAL A 317 -2.79 10.83 -19.54
CA VAL A 317 -2.37 9.43 -19.51
C VAL A 317 -3.39 8.54 -20.22
N GLN A 318 -4.69 8.76 -19.97
CA GLN A 318 -5.77 8.07 -20.69
C GLN A 318 -5.65 8.30 -22.21
N ALA A 319 -5.48 9.54 -22.66
CA ALA A 319 -5.30 9.83 -24.09
C ALA A 319 -4.05 9.15 -24.66
N ARG A 320 -2.95 9.12 -23.90
CA ARG A 320 -1.67 8.59 -24.37
C ARG A 320 -1.66 7.07 -24.56
N ILE A 321 -2.27 6.31 -23.64
CA ILE A 321 -2.38 4.85 -23.78
C ILE A 321 -3.29 4.48 -24.96
N HIS A 322 -4.37 5.22 -25.20
CA HIS A 322 -5.21 5.01 -26.39
C HIS A 322 -4.47 5.31 -27.70
N ARG A 323 -3.67 6.38 -27.71
CA ARG A 323 -2.79 6.68 -28.84
C ARG A 323 -1.77 5.55 -29.07
N ALA A 324 -1.17 5.03 -28.00
CA ALA A 324 -0.21 3.93 -28.08
C ALA A 324 -0.80 2.67 -28.74
N ILE A 325 -2.06 2.34 -28.44
CA ILE A 325 -2.74 1.20 -29.08
C ILE A 325 -2.95 1.45 -30.57
N THR A 326 -3.42 2.64 -30.94
CA THR A 326 -3.67 3.02 -32.33
C THR A 326 -2.36 3.02 -33.14
N GLU A 327 -1.27 3.45 -32.52
CA GLU A 327 0.09 3.46 -33.09
C GLU A 327 0.78 2.08 -33.00
N THR A 328 0.15 1.07 -32.41
CA THR A 328 0.75 -0.26 -32.15
C THR A 328 2.10 -0.18 -31.41
N THR A 329 2.22 0.77 -30.49
CA THR A 329 3.43 1.02 -29.69
C THR A 329 3.76 -0.22 -28.86
N PRO A 330 4.99 -0.76 -28.94
CA PRO A 330 5.41 -1.88 -28.11
C PRO A 330 5.38 -1.52 -26.61
N ALA A 331 4.98 -2.47 -25.77
CA ALA A 331 4.87 -2.23 -24.34
C ALA A 331 6.23 -1.88 -23.70
N GLY A 332 6.27 -0.80 -22.93
CA GLY A 332 7.48 -0.29 -22.27
C GLY A 332 8.51 0.34 -23.21
N SER A 333 8.15 0.67 -24.46
CA SER A 333 9.09 1.23 -25.44
C SER A 333 9.18 2.75 -25.44
N LEU A 334 8.32 3.45 -24.71
CA LEU A 334 8.36 4.90 -24.62
C LEU A 334 9.34 5.34 -23.54
N ASP A 335 9.80 6.59 -23.62
CA ASP A 335 10.81 7.16 -22.73
C ASP A 335 10.28 8.38 -21.98
N ASP A 336 11.16 8.96 -21.15
CA ASP A 336 10.85 10.17 -20.39
C ASP A 336 10.61 11.39 -21.30
N THR A 337 11.12 11.38 -22.54
CA THR A 337 10.84 12.46 -23.50
C THR A 337 9.36 12.49 -23.87
N ASP A 338 8.79 11.33 -24.20
CA ASP A 338 7.36 11.18 -24.49
C ASP A 338 6.50 11.41 -23.23
N LEU A 339 6.92 10.88 -22.07
CA LEU A 339 6.20 11.10 -20.82
C LEU A 339 6.13 12.58 -20.46
N ALA A 340 7.26 13.29 -20.58
CA ALA A 340 7.33 14.72 -20.30
C ALA A 340 6.53 15.56 -21.32
N ALA A 341 6.34 15.06 -22.55
CA ALA A 341 5.46 15.67 -23.53
C ALA A 341 3.97 15.39 -23.22
N THR A 342 3.67 14.21 -22.69
CA THR A 342 2.33 13.81 -22.25
C THR A 342 1.90 14.60 -21.01
N LEU A 343 2.82 14.83 -20.08
CA LEU A 343 2.60 15.57 -18.84
C LEU A 343 3.56 16.78 -18.74
N PRO A 344 3.33 17.83 -19.54
CA PRO A 344 4.25 18.99 -19.61
C PRO A 344 4.31 19.78 -18.29
N ALA A 345 3.30 19.65 -17.42
CA ALA A 345 3.33 20.24 -16.09
C ALA A 345 4.50 19.69 -15.24
N LEU A 346 4.93 18.45 -15.49
CA LEU A 346 6.06 17.82 -14.81
C LEU A 346 7.42 18.38 -15.30
N LYS A 347 7.49 19.01 -16.50
CA LYS A 347 8.70 19.69 -17.00
C LYS A 347 9.01 21.03 -16.31
N LYS A 348 8.06 21.65 -15.59
CA LYS A 348 8.21 23.03 -15.07
C LYS A 348 9.11 23.17 -13.83
N ARG A 349 9.86 22.14 -13.45
CA ARG A 349 11.03 22.25 -12.57
C ARG A 349 12.22 21.51 -13.19
N PRO A 350 13.16 22.27 -13.75
CA PRO A 350 14.55 22.15 -13.29
C PRO A 350 15.19 23.52 -13.00
N LEU A 351 16.10 23.51 -12.01
CA LEU A 351 17.03 24.61 -11.68
C LEU A 351 17.97 24.90 -12.87
N GLN A 352 18.17 26.16 -13.22
CA GLN A 352 19.31 26.59 -14.03
C GLN A 352 20.33 27.37 -13.17
N PRO A 353 21.61 26.98 -13.18
CA PRO A 353 22.63 27.53 -12.28
C PRO A 353 23.53 28.58 -12.95
N GLU A 354 23.03 29.72 -13.43
CA GLU A 354 23.92 30.78 -13.96
C GLU A 354 23.37 32.20 -13.76
N GLN A 355 23.30 32.68 -12.51
CA GLN A 355 23.30 34.12 -12.17
C GLN A 355 23.98 34.35 -10.82
N ALA A 356 25.22 33.85 -10.69
CA ALA A 356 26.10 34.17 -9.57
C ALA A 356 27.31 34.95 -10.11
N ALA A 357 27.21 36.28 -10.11
CA ALA A 357 28.36 37.18 -10.05
C ALA A 357 27.86 38.61 -9.79
N ASP A 358 27.92 39.07 -8.54
CA ASP A 358 28.74 40.22 -8.15
C ASP A 358 28.63 40.42 -6.62
N LEU A 359 29.65 41.08 -6.07
CA LEU A 359 29.82 41.62 -4.72
C LEU A 359 30.80 40.85 -3.83
N SER A 360 32.06 41.24 -3.97
CA SER A 360 33.14 41.08 -2.97
C SER A 360 32.99 42.15 -1.84
N PRO A 361 33.85 42.20 -0.81
CA PRO A 361 33.47 41.84 0.57
C PRO A 361 33.48 43.03 1.54
N LEU A 362 32.71 42.94 2.63
CA LEU A 362 32.92 43.77 3.82
C LEU A 362 33.16 42.89 5.06
N SER A 363 34.14 43.35 5.83
CA SER A 363 34.88 42.76 6.95
C SER A 363 34.05 42.45 8.24
N PRO A 364 34.65 41.77 9.25
CA PRO A 364 33.97 40.80 10.12
C PRO A 364 33.48 41.40 11.44
N GLY A 365 32.37 40.85 11.95
CA GLY A 365 31.89 41.13 13.30
C GLY A 365 30.76 40.20 13.75
N LEU A 366 31.06 39.38 14.76
CA LEU A 366 30.22 38.48 15.55
C LEU A 366 29.79 37.13 14.93
N GLN A 367 30.43 36.10 15.46
CA GLN A 367 30.05 34.69 15.40
C GLN A 367 28.83 34.42 16.27
N SER A 368 27.78 33.85 15.68
CA SER A 368 26.81 33.00 16.36
C SER A 368 26.29 31.96 15.37
N LEU A 369 26.37 30.69 15.75
CA LEU A 369 25.94 29.55 14.93
C LEU A 369 24.52 29.76 14.39
N THR A 370 24.40 29.74 13.06
CA THR A 370 23.13 29.43 12.37
C THR A 370 23.49 28.49 11.24
N VAL A 371 23.20 27.20 11.39
CA VAL A 371 23.22 26.27 10.25
C VAL A 371 22.00 26.63 9.40
N ARG A 372 22.22 27.43 8.35
CA ARG A 372 21.22 27.69 7.32
C ARG A 372 21.30 26.57 6.28
N TYR A 373 20.31 25.69 6.22
CA TYR A 373 20.04 24.97 4.98
C TYR A 373 19.26 25.92 4.06
N GLY A 374 19.79 26.15 2.86
CA GLY A 374 19.16 26.98 1.85
C GLY A 374 17.83 26.40 1.37
N THR A 375 17.01 27.26 0.77
CA THR A 375 15.73 26.95 0.12
C THR A 375 15.92 25.88 -0.97
N ALA A 376 15.71 24.62 -0.61
CA ALA A 376 15.79 23.49 -1.51
C ALA A 376 14.38 23.07 -1.95
N THR A 377 14.22 22.59 -3.18
CA THR A 377 12.93 22.18 -3.76
C THR A 377 12.35 20.95 -3.05
N ASP A 378 11.02 20.78 -3.05
CA ASP A 378 10.27 19.84 -2.19
C ASP A 378 10.77 18.37 -2.10
N ASP A 379 11.38 17.83 -3.16
CA ASP A 379 11.96 16.47 -3.14
C ASP A 379 13.33 16.40 -2.44
N THR A 380 14.12 17.47 -2.49
CA THR A 380 15.49 17.45 -1.93
C THR A 380 15.50 17.24 -0.41
N THR A 381 14.50 17.75 0.32
CA THR A 381 14.40 17.49 1.77
C THR A 381 14.02 16.04 2.04
N ARG A 382 13.08 15.46 1.26
CA ARG A 382 12.69 14.05 1.37
C ARG A 382 13.87 13.14 1.09
N ASP A 383 14.64 13.41 0.04
CA ASP A 383 15.76 12.56 -0.39
C ASP A 383 16.95 12.56 0.58
N THR A 384 17.04 13.58 1.45
CA THR A 384 18.01 13.61 2.57
C THR A 384 17.54 12.82 3.79
N VAL A 385 16.29 12.34 3.80
CA VAL A 385 15.70 11.57 4.89
C VAL A 385 15.38 10.15 4.45
N LEU A 386 14.85 9.96 3.25
CA LEU A 386 14.35 8.69 2.72
C LEU A 386 15.12 8.28 1.47
N VAL A 387 15.17 6.97 1.22
CA VAL A 387 15.74 6.36 0.01
C VAL A 387 14.87 5.19 -0.45
N THR A 388 14.80 4.95 -1.76
CA THR A 388 13.98 3.85 -2.31
C THR A 388 14.78 2.55 -2.43
N ALA A 389 14.08 1.42 -2.48
CA ALA A 389 14.70 0.11 -2.72
C ALA A 389 15.46 0.08 -4.07
N GLN A 390 14.90 0.72 -5.09
CA GLN A 390 15.50 0.82 -6.42
C GLN A 390 16.82 1.60 -6.39
N GLU A 391 16.89 2.69 -5.62
CA GLU A 391 18.11 3.47 -5.46
C GLU A 391 19.21 2.64 -4.79
N ILE A 392 18.88 1.92 -3.72
CA ILE A 392 19.83 1.02 -3.05
C ILE A 392 20.31 -0.05 -4.00
N TYR A 393 19.40 -0.69 -4.75
CA TYR A 393 19.74 -1.74 -5.71
C TYR A 393 20.70 -1.24 -6.80
N ARG A 394 20.46 -0.04 -7.33
CA ARG A 394 21.34 0.59 -8.34
C ARG A 394 22.74 0.85 -7.77
N ARG A 395 22.80 1.41 -6.55
CA ARG A 395 24.06 1.76 -5.89
C ARG A 395 24.84 0.55 -5.38
N ALA A 396 24.21 -0.62 -5.26
CA ALA A 396 24.89 -1.84 -4.81
C ALA A 396 26.06 -2.26 -5.71
N ALA A 397 26.04 -1.86 -6.99
CA ALA A 397 27.10 -2.12 -7.96
C ALA A 397 28.17 -1.01 -8.04
N GLU A 398 27.99 0.10 -7.31
CA GLU A 398 28.95 1.21 -7.33
C GLU A 398 30.23 0.87 -6.56
N PRO A 399 31.36 1.54 -6.85
CA PRO A 399 32.62 1.32 -6.12
C PRO A 399 32.52 1.58 -4.61
N ALA A 400 31.59 2.44 -4.19
CA ALA A 400 31.33 2.80 -2.81
C ALA A 400 29.84 2.66 -2.48
N PRO A 401 29.33 1.42 -2.30
CA PRO A 401 27.92 1.19 -2.01
C PRO A 401 27.57 1.68 -0.60
N PRO A 402 26.30 2.04 -0.34
CA PRO A 402 25.87 2.49 0.98
C PRO A 402 26.10 1.44 2.06
N VAL A 403 26.36 1.89 3.28
CA VAL A 403 26.35 1.03 4.46
C VAL A 403 24.90 0.77 4.85
N LEU A 404 24.46 -0.47 4.70
CA LEU A 404 23.08 -0.88 4.98
C LEU A 404 22.99 -1.41 6.41
N LEU A 405 22.11 -0.82 7.22
CA LEU A 405 21.86 -1.22 8.61
C LEU A 405 20.43 -1.74 8.77
N ASP A 406 20.32 -2.98 9.25
CA ASP A 406 19.06 -3.62 9.57
C ASP A 406 18.76 -3.44 11.06
N VAL A 407 17.74 -2.64 11.37
CA VAL A 407 17.37 -2.26 12.73
C VAL A 407 16.01 -2.87 13.08
N ARG A 408 15.69 -4.05 12.56
CA ARG A 408 14.42 -4.71 12.88
C ARG A 408 14.30 -4.96 14.38
N TRP A 409 13.27 -4.38 14.96
CA TRP A 409 12.97 -4.48 16.37
C TRP A 409 11.47 -4.33 16.56
N ALA A 410 10.89 -5.19 17.39
CA ALA A 410 9.51 -5.07 17.83
C ALA A 410 9.49 -5.24 19.35
N LEU A 411 8.66 -4.44 20.02
CA LEU A 411 8.54 -4.52 21.46
C LEU A 411 8.09 -5.93 21.89
N GLY A 412 8.87 -6.57 22.76
CA GLY A 412 8.57 -7.91 23.27
C GLY A 412 9.08 -9.06 22.38
N ASP A 413 9.71 -8.75 21.25
CA ASP A 413 10.32 -9.73 20.37
C ASP A 413 11.86 -9.68 20.46
N PRO A 414 12.52 -10.65 21.12
CA PRO A 414 13.98 -10.69 21.19
C PRO A 414 14.67 -11.35 19.98
N HIS A 415 13.93 -11.77 18.95
CA HIS A 415 14.46 -12.63 17.87
C HIS A 415 14.92 -11.83 16.64
N GLY A 416 15.20 -10.52 16.79
CA GLY A 416 15.61 -9.65 15.69
C GLY A 416 16.80 -10.18 14.88
N ALA A 417 17.81 -10.74 15.56
CA ALA A 417 18.97 -11.35 14.90
C ALA A 417 18.61 -12.61 14.10
N GLU A 418 17.66 -13.41 14.57
CA GLU A 418 17.18 -14.60 13.85
C GLU A 418 16.39 -14.20 12.61
N HIS A 419 15.51 -13.20 12.73
CA HIS A 419 14.80 -12.62 11.60
C HIS A 419 15.79 -12.11 10.54
N TYR A 420 16.84 -11.40 10.95
CA TYR A 420 17.89 -10.95 10.04
C TYR A 420 18.54 -12.11 9.28
N ARG A 421 18.96 -13.18 9.99
CA ARG A 421 19.57 -14.36 9.34
C ARG A 421 18.61 -15.06 8.38
N ALA A 422 17.31 -15.03 8.64
CA ALA A 422 16.31 -15.65 7.78
C ALA A 422 16.12 -14.90 6.45
N GLY A 423 16.42 -13.60 6.39
CA GLY A 423 16.32 -12.80 5.17
C GLY A 423 16.59 -11.31 5.43
N HIS A 424 17.54 -10.73 4.69
CA HIS A 424 17.95 -9.33 4.80
C HIS A 424 18.46 -8.78 3.46
N LEU A 425 18.63 -7.45 3.38
CA LEU A 425 19.21 -6.83 2.18
C LEU A 425 20.66 -7.28 1.98
N PRO A 426 21.08 -7.66 0.76
CA PRO A 426 22.46 -8.07 0.50
C PRO A 426 23.49 -7.06 1.00
N GLY A 427 24.39 -7.52 1.89
CA GLY A 427 25.44 -6.69 2.47
C GLY A 427 25.02 -5.84 3.67
N ALA A 428 23.79 -5.95 4.15
CA ALA A 428 23.33 -5.30 5.37
C ALA A 428 23.98 -5.88 6.64
N VAL A 429 24.11 -5.04 7.67
CA VAL A 429 24.59 -5.41 9.00
C VAL A 429 23.42 -5.31 9.98
N TYR A 430 23.21 -6.35 10.78
CA TYR A 430 22.23 -6.30 11.87
C TYR A 430 22.68 -5.34 12.97
N VAL A 431 21.77 -4.50 13.42
CA VAL A 431 21.96 -3.52 14.49
C VAL A 431 20.95 -3.77 15.58
N ASP A 432 21.45 -4.14 16.76
CA ASP A 432 20.59 -4.41 17.91
C ASP A 432 20.19 -3.10 18.60
N LEU A 433 18.90 -2.80 18.62
CA LEU A 433 18.37 -1.53 19.13
C LEU A 433 18.66 -1.35 20.62
N ASP A 434 18.47 -2.39 21.43
CA ASP A 434 18.57 -2.32 22.88
C ASP A 434 20.03 -2.22 23.35
N THR A 435 20.95 -2.88 22.66
CA THR A 435 22.35 -2.95 23.08
C THR A 435 23.24 -1.93 22.38
N GLU A 436 22.94 -1.56 21.13
CA GLU A 436 23.80 -0.68 20.33
C GLU A 436 23.21 0.72 20.09
N LEU A 437 21.88 0.87 20.11
CA LEU A 437 21.18 2.16 19.92
C LEU A 437 20.60 2.75 21.21
N ALA A 438 20.93 2.15 22.36
CA ALA A 438 20.54 2.66 23.67
C ALA A 438 21.71 2.69 24.67
N GLY A 439 21.64 3.64 25.61
CA GLY A 439 22.51 3.74 26.77
C GLY A 439 22.16 2.72 27.84
N ALA A 440 22.98 2.64 28.89
CA ALA A 440 22.66 1.83 30.05
C ALA A 440 21.40 2.38 30.74
N HIS A 441 20.54 1.48 31.20
CA HIS A 441 19.37 1.85 31.99
C HIS A 441 19.79 2.57 33.28
N ALA A 442 19.11 3.66 33.59
CA ALA A 442 19.27 4.39 34.85
C ALA A 442 17.90 4.92 35.32
N PRO A 443 17.66 5.06 36.64
CA PRO A 443 16.44 5.65 37.14
C PRO A 443 16.18 7.02 36.50
N GLY A 444 14.96 7.23 35.98
CA GLY A 444 14.57 8.49 35.34
C GLY A 444 15.13 8.72 33.92
N ALA A 445 15.96 7.83 33.37
CA ALA A 445 16.53 7.97 32.03
C ALA A 445 15.62 7.46 30.90
N GLY A 446 14.54 6.75 31.25
CA GLY A 446 13.65 6.06 30.32
C GLY A 446 14.18 4.68 29.90
N ARG A 447 13.39 3.94 29.10
CA ARG A 447 13.74 2.57 28.66
C ARG A 447 14.83 2.52 27.59
N HIS A 448 14.97 3.55 26.75
CA HIS A 448 16.02 3.63 25.73
C HIS A 448 16.80 4.94 25.83
N PRO A 449 17.59 5.14 26.90
CA PRO A 449 18.42 6.33 27.05
C PRO A 449 19.33 6.54 25.85
N LEU A 450 19.78 7.78 25.62
CA LEU A 450 20.80 8.01 24.58
C LEU A 450 22.11 7.28 24.95
N PRO A 451 22.75 6.57 24.01
CA PRO A 451 24.08 6.04 24.24
C PRO A 451 25.10 7.18 24.33
N THR A 452 26.24 6.94 24.99
CA THR A 452 27.37 7.86 24.90
C THR A 452 27.90 7.89 23.46
N ALA A 453 28.45 9.03 23.03
CA ALA A 453 29.03 9.17 21.70
C ALA A 453 30.12 8.11 21.43
N GLN A 454 30.90 7.75 22.46
CA GLN A 454 31.92 6.70 22.38
C GLN A 454 31.32 5.31 22.14
N LYS A 455 30.23 4.96 22.84
CA LYS A 455 29.55 3.66 22.65
C LYS A 455 28.98 3.56 21.23
N LEU A 456 28.29 4.61 20.78
CA LEU A 456 27.73 4.67 19.43
C LEU A 456 28.84 4.66 18.37
N GLN A 457 29.96 5.36 18.59
CA GLN A 457 31.11 5.34 17.67
C GLN A 457 31.70 3.93 17.54
N SER A 458 31.89 3.22 18.67
CA SER A 458 32.38 1.85 18.63
C SER A 458 31.45 0.93 17.85
N ALA A 459 30.13 1.11 17.96
CA ALA A 459 29.15 0.35 17.18
C ALA A 459 29.20 0.73 15.69
N ALA A 460 29.16 2.03 15.38
CA ALA A 460 29.23 2.56 14.01
C ALA A 460 30.47 2.06 13.24
N ARG A 461 31.65 2.01 13.89
CA ARG A 461 32.86 1.45 13.30
C ARG A 461 32.74 -0.04 13.03
N ARG A 462 32.11 -0.83 13.92
CA ARG A 462 31.85 -2.26 13.68
C ARG A 462 30.89 -2.50 12.52
N TRP A 463 29.92 -1.62 12.32
CA TRP A 463 29.03 -1.67 11.16
C TRP A 463 29.71 -1.28 9.84
N GLY A 464 30.95 -0.76 9.90
CA GLY A 464 31.72 -0.38 8.73
C GLY A 464 31.50 1.06 8.26
N ILE A 465 31.00 1.95 9.13
CA ILE A 465 30.79 3.37 8.81
C ILE A 465 32.11 4.14 8.87
N SER A 466 32.45 4.81 7.77
CA SER A 466 33.58 5.72 7.63
C SER A 466 33.10 7.17 7.41
N ARG A 467 34.03 8.13 7.42
CA ARG A 467 33.72 9.57 7.27
C ARG A 467 32.82 9.89 6.06
N ASP A 468 33.08 9.26 4.92
CA ASP A 468 32.42 9.56 3.65
C ASP A 468 31.29 8.57 3.31
N SER A 469 30.87 7.74 4.27
CA SER A 469 29.82 6.75 4.06
C SER A 469 28.44 7.41 3.94
N THR A 470 27.71 7.07 2.87
CA THR A 470 26.24 7.12 2.88
C THR A 470 25.73 5.94 3.68
N VAL A 471 24.91 6.21 4.71
CA VAL A 471 24.31 5.17 5.56
C VAL A 471 22.83 5.07 5.26
N VAL A 472 22.34 3.85 5.05
CA VAL A 472 20.92 3.56 4.88
C VAL A 472 20.46 2.62 5.97
N VAL A 473 19.44 3.03 6.72
CA VAL A 473 18.84 2.24 7.79
C VAL A 473 17.47 1.73 7.37
N TYR A 474 17.13 0.51 7.72
CA TYR A 474 15.83 -0.07 7.41
C TYR A 474 15.37 -1.04 8.51
N ASP A 475 14.08 -1.36 8.48
CA ASP A 475 13.47 -2.40 9.30
C ASP A 475 12.37 -3.12 8.50
N ASN A 476 11.50 -3.86 9.18
CA ASN A 476 10.34 -4.54 8.60
C ASN A 476 9.01 -3.99 9.15
N SER A 477 8.98 -2.74 9.60
CA SER A 477 7.81 -2.13 10.26
C SER A 477 7.55 -0.69 9.81
N GLY A 478 7.96 -0.34 8.59
CA GLY A 478 7.75 0.99 8.01
C GLY A 478 8.71 2.06 8.53
N GLY A 479 9.90 1.67 8.97
CA GLY A 479 10.94 2.57 9.46
C GLY A 479 10.81 2.98 10.93
N LEU A 480 9.85 2.41 11.68
CA LEU A 480 9.58 2.77 13.07
C LEU A 480 10.79 2.59 13.98
N ALA A 481 11.51 1.47 13.86
CA ALA A 481 12.72 1.20 14.63
C ALA A 481 13.97 1.76 13.93
N ALA A 482 14.03 1.66 12.60
CA ALA A 482 15.13 2.18 11.81
C ALA A 482 15.36 3.68 12.01
N ALA A 483 14.29 4.45 12.19
CA ALA A 483 14.38 5.88 12.46
C ALA A 483 15.18 6.22 13.74
N ARG A 484 15.28 5.30 14.71
CA ARG A 484 16.14 5.50 15.89
C ARG A 484 17.61 5.55 15.52
N ALA A 485 18.07 4.65 14.64
CA ALA A 485 19.44 4.67 14.12
C ALA A 485 19.68 5.92 13.27
N TRP A 486 18.73 6.27 12.40
CA TRP A 486 18.77 7.49 11.59
C TRP A 486 18.98 8.74 12.46
N TRP A 487 18.17 8.90 13.50
CA TRP A 487 18.24 10.06 14.38
C TRP A 487 19.55 10.08 15.19
N LEU A 488 19.97 8.95 15.76
CA LEU A 488 21.20 8.87 16.57
C LEU A 488 22.45 9.18 15.77
N LEU A 489 22.57 8.63 14.56
CA LEU A 489 23.74 8.87 13.72
C LEU A 489 23.81 10.34 13.29
N ARG A 490 22.68 10.96 12.96
CA ARG A 490 22.62 12.41 12.68
C ARG A 490 22.91 13.27 13.91
N TRP A 491 22.36 12.91 15.07
CA TRP A 491 22.66 13.56 16.36
C TRP A 491 24.15 13.48 16.71
N ALA A 492 24.81 12.41 16.27
CA ALA A 492 26.22 12.14 16.48
C ALA A 492 27.15 12.70 15.37
N GLY A 493 26.59 13.40 14.38
CA GLY A 493 27.33 14.12 13.35
C GLY A 493 27.54 13.39 12.02
N VAL A 494 26.87 12.26 11.77
CA VAL A 494 26.92 11.59 10.46
C VAL A 494 26.05 12.37 9.44
N PRO A 495 26.61 12.85 8.33
CA PRO A 495 25.94 13.81 7.46
C PRO A 495 24.90 13.20 6.52
N ASP A 496 25.14 11.99 6.01
CA ASP A 496 24.27 11.31 5.04
C ASP A 496 23.73 10.00 5.61
N VAL A 497 22.58 10.10 6.30
CA VAL A 497 21.85 8.96 6.86
C VAL A 497 20.42 9.02 6.36
N ARG A 498 19.96 7.94 5.72
CA ARG A 498 18.63 7.83 5.11
C ARG A 498 17.90 6.60 5.58
N ILE A 499 16.58 6.63 5.57
CA ILE A 499 15.71 5.50 5.89
C ILE A 499 15.22 4.88 4.58
N LEU A 500 15.31 3.56 4.43
CA LEU A 500 14.67 2.87 3.31
C LEU A 500 13.15 2.97 3.44
N ASP A 501 12.52 3.75 2.55
CA ASP A 501 11.07 3.92 2.51
C ASP A 501 10.39 2.59 2.16
N GLY A 502 9.49 2.12 3.02
CA GLY A 502 8.87 0.79 2.91
C GLY A 502 9.71 -0.37 3.43
N GLY A 503 10.96 -0.14 3.87
CA GLY A 503 11.80 -1.14 4.52
C GLY A 503 12.03 -2.41 3.71
N LEU A 504 12.16 -3.55 4.41
CA LEU A 504 12.34 -4.88 3.80
C LEU A 504 11.16 -5.28 2.90
N ALA A 505 9.94 -4.86 3.23
CA ALA A 505 8.77 -5.11 2.40
C ALA A 505 8.88 -4.44 1.03
N ALA A 506 9.39 -3.22 0.94
CA ALA A 506 9.63 -2.54 -0.34
C ALA A 506 10.71 -3.24 -1.19
N TRP A 507 11.74 -3.80 -0.54
CA TRP A 507 12.77 -4.59 -1.23
C TRP A 507 12.17 -5.86 -1.87
N ARG A 508 11.30 -6.56 -1.14
CA ARG A 508 10.57 -7.74 -1.61
C ARG A 508 9.57 -7.40 -2.72
N GLU A 509 8.82 -6.32 -2.55
CA GLU A 509 7.85 -5.85 -3.54
C GLU A 509 8.53 -5.52 -4.88
N ALA A 510 9.75 -4.98 -4.83
CA ALA A 510 10.56 -4.70 -6.00
C ALA A 510 11.18 -5.97 -6.65
N GLY A 511 10.98 -7.16 -6.06
CA GLY A 511 11.49 -8.43 -6.58
C GLY A 511 13.01 -8.58 -6.44
N TYR A 512 13.65 -7.83 -5.54
CA TYR A 512 15.09 -7.92 -5.33
C TYR A 512 15.44 -9.08 -4.40
N ALA A 513 16.51 -9.79 -4.73
CA ALA A 513 16.97 -10.94 -3.96
C ALA A 513 17.38 -10.53 -2.53
N GLU A 514 16.99 -11.33 -1.54
CA GLU A 514 17.47 -11.24 -0.17
C GLU A 514 18.74 -12.10 0.02
N ALA A 515 19.58 -11.70 0.96
CA ALA A 515 20.63 -12.54 1.51
C ALA A 515 20.13 -13.25 2.77
N THR A 516 20.76 -14.37 3.09
CA THR A 516 20.47 -15.18 4.29
C THR A 516 21.77 -15.51 5.03
N GLY A 517 21.67 -15.82 6.32
CA GLY A 517 22.80 -16.15 7.18
C GLY A 517 23.44 -14.94 7.85
N GLU A 518 24.66 -15.11 8.35
CA GLU A 518 25.40 -14.04 9.03
C GLU A 518 25.89 -12.97 8.04
N ALA A 519 26.01 -11.72 8.52
CA ALA A 519 26.60 -10.65 7.74
C ALA A 519 28.03 -11.01 7.31
N ARG A 520 28.42 -10.67 6.08
CA ARG A 520 29.84 -10.66 5.71
C ARG A 520 30.57 -9.68 6.62
N THR A 521 31.67 -10.11 7.25
CA THR A 521 32.53 -9.25 8.05
C THR A 521 33.03 -8.08 7.19
N ARG A 522 32.57 -6.86 7.50
CA ARG A 522 33.09 -5.62 6.90
C ARG A 522 34.36 -5.19 7.64
N PRO A 523 35.35 -4.58 6.94
CA PRO A 523 36.41 -3.86 7.62
C PRO A 523 35.82 -2.82 8.57
N ALA A 524 36.42 -2.66 9.74
CA ALA A 524 35.99 -1.62 10.66
C ALA A 524 36.16 -0.24 10.00
N GLY A 525 35.12 0.59 10.10
CA GLY A 525 35.16 1.95 9.59
C GLY A 525 35.96 2.90 10.50
N ASP A 526 36.17 4.14 10.03
CA ASP A 526 37.02 5.13 10.69
C ASP A 526 36.27 6.35 11.28
N ILE A 527 34.93 6.31 11.27
CA ILE A 527 34.09 7.44 11.68
C ILE A 527 34.44 7.94 13.09
N THR A 528 34.38 9.26 13.28
CA THR A 528 34.48 9.91 14.59
C THR A 528 33.15 10.59 14.89
N LEU A 529 32.58 10.29 16.06
CA LEU A 529 31.25 10.76 16.44
C LEU A 529 31.31 11.64 17.70
N ASN A 530 30.48 12.66 17.72
CA ASN A 530 30.31 13.57 18.84
C ASN A 530 28.82 13.93 18.91
N GLY A 531 28.20 13.84 20.08
CA GLY A 531 26.76 14.12 20.23
C GLY A 531 26.43 15.61 20.16
N GLY A 532 25.14 15.92 20.00
CA GLY A 532 24.62 17.29 20.10
C GLY A 532 24.36 18.01 18.76
N HIS A 533 24.42 17.30 17.63
CA HIS A 533 24.14 17.87 16.32
C HIS A 533 22.64 17.98 16.00
N LEU A 534 21.78 17.36 16.82
CA LEU A 534 20.34 17.51 16.78
C LEU A 534 19.81 17.93 18.16
N PRO A 535 18.74 18.74 18.22
CA PRO A 535 18.22 19.25 19.47
C PRO A 535 17.57 18.14 20.31
N VAL A 536 17.79 18.23 21.62
CA VAL A 536 17.30 17.30 22.65
C VAL A 536 16.61 18.12 23.73
N LEU A 537 15.49 17.62 24.23
CA LEU A 537 14.78 18.19 25.37
C LEU A 537 15.05 17.38 26.63
N THR A 538 15.17 18.08 27.74
CA THR A 538 15.00 17.55 29.10
C THR A 538 13.51 17.40 29.43
N ALA A 539 13.20 16.76 30.55
CA ALA A 539 11.83 16.66 31.04
C ALA A 539 11.21 18.04 31.34
N ASP A 540 11.99 18.97 31.90
CA ASP A 540 11.51 20.32 32.21
C ASP A 540 11.27 21.15 30.95
N GLU A 541 12.14 21.03 29.94
CA GLU A 541 11.93 21.70 28.66
C GLU A 541 10.72 21.13 27.91
N ALA A 542 10.51 19.81 27.95
CA ALA A 542 9.30 19.20 27.41
C ALA A 542 8.04 19.71 28.11
N ALA A 543 8.07 19.85 29.45
CA ALA A 543 6.95 20.38 30.23
C ALA A 543 6.62 21.84 29.89
N ALA A 544 7.65 22.66 29.63
CA ALA A 544 7.49 24.08 29.34
C ALA A 544 7.10 24.36 27.88
N LEU A 545 7.42 23.45 26.96
CA LEU A 545 7.27 23.66 25.52
C LEU A 545 5.85 24.06 25.06
N PRO A 546 4.75 23.48 25.56
CA PRO A 546 3.40 23.87 25.13
C PRO A 546 3.06 25.36 25.33
N ALA A 547 3.81 26.08 26.18
CA ALA A 547 3.61 27.52 26.39
C ALA A 547 4.12 28.38 25.21
N THR A 548 5.03 27.86 24.39
CA THR A 548 5.70 28.63 23.32
C THR A 548 5.77 27.89 21.99
N GLY A 549 5.40 26.61 21.96
CA GLY A 549 5.48 25.72 20.81
C GLY A 549 4.57 24.51 20.95
N THR A 550 4.92 23.41 20.27
CA THR A 550 4.10 22.19 20.21
C THR A 550 4.88 20.98 20.71
N LEU A 551 4.39 20.31 21.76
CA LEU A 551 4.90 19.00 22.18
C LEU A 551 4.01 17.90 21.60
N LEU A 552 4.59 16.99 20.81
CA LEU A 552 3.88 15.88 20.18
C LEU A 552 4.09 14.57 20.94
N ASP A 553 2.98 13.87 21.20
CA ASP A 553 3.00 12.47 21.61
C ASP A 553 2.82 11.56 20.40
N ALA A 554 3.85 10.79 20.08
CA ALA A 554 3.89 9.90 18.93
C ALA A 554 3.31 8.49 19.21
N ARG A 555 2.86 8.20 20.44
CA ARG A 555 2.22 6.92 20.79
C ARG A 555 0.84 6.78 20.13
N ALA A 556 0.32 5.57 20.13
CA ALA A 556 -1.06 5.31 19.72
C ALA A 556 -2.06 6.12 20.58
N GLY A 557 -3.17 6.53 19.98
CA GLY A 557 -4.10 7.48 20.59
C GLY A 557 -4.68 7.00 21.92
N GLU A 558 -4.96 5.71 22.06
CA GLU A 558 -5.45 5.07 23.28
C GLU A 558 -4.43 5.14 24.44
N ARG A 559 -3.13 5.13 24.13
CA ARG A 559 -2.07 5.31 25.14
C ARG A 559 -1.98 6.76 25.60
N TYR A 560 -2.11 7.70 24.67
CA TYR A 560 -2.18 9.12 24.98
C TYR A 560 -3.39 9.44 25.87
N ARG A 561 -4.58 8.93 25.51
CA ARG A 561 -5.82 9.16 26.28
C ARG A 561 -5.82 8.48 27.65
N GLY A 562 -4.85 7.59 27.91
CA GLY A 562 -4.73 6.83 29.16
C GLY A 562 -5.71 5.66 29.29
N GLU A 563 -6.26 5.19 28.16
CA GLU A 563 -7.20 4.07 28.12
C GLU A 563 -6.46 2.72 28.24
N VAL A 564 -5.26 2.65 27.66
CA VAL A 564 -4.42 1.45 27.65
C VAL A 564 -2.97 1.87 27.95
N GLU A 565 -2.36 1.32 29.00
CA GLU A 565 -0.92 1.44 29.23
C GLU A 565 -0.33 0.09 29.63
N PRO A 566 0.27 -0.64 28.67
CA PRO A 566 0.73 -2.01 28.92
C PRO A 566 2.15 -2.11 29.45
N ILE A 567 2.91 -1.00 29.52
CA ILE A 567 4.37 -1.04 29.78
C ILE A 567 4.75 -0.13 30.95
N ASP A 568 4.27 1.11 30.92
CA ASP A 568 4.71 2.17 31.82
C ASP A 568 3.86 2.24 33.10
N PRO A 569 4.42 2.68 34.24
CA PRO A 569 3.75 2.60 35.54
C PRO A 569 2.50 3.49 35.67
N ARG A 570 2.35 4.49 34.81
CA ARG A 570 1.20 5.41 34.80
C ARG A 570 0.67 5.61 33.38
N ALA A 571 -0.64 5.53 33.22
CA ALA A 571 -1.34 5.81 31.97
C ALA A 571 -1.60 7.32 31.80
N GLY A 572 -1.73 7.78 30.54
CA GLY A 572 -1.97 9.18 30.20
C GLY A 572 -0.86 9.77 29.35
N HIS A 573 -0.76 11.10 29.36
CA HIS A 573 0.21 11.88 28.58
C HIS A 573 0.77 13.07 29.35
N ILE A 574 1.84 13.67 28.82
CA ILE A 574 2.46 14.89 29.34
C ILE A 574 1.48 16.06 29.13
N PRO A 575 1.09 16.81 30.17
CA PRO A 575 0.13 17.91 30.02
C PRO A 575 0.56 18.94 28.96
N GLY A 576 -0.39 19.38 28.16
CA GLY A 576 -0.21 20.26 27.01
C GLY A 576 0.28 19.56 25.73
N ALA A 577 0.54 18.25 25.77
CA ALA A 577 0.96 17.51 24.58
C ALA A 577 -0.20 17.26 23.61
N VAL A 578 0.08 17.33 22.31
CA VAL A 578 -0.86 17.01 21.24
C VAL A 578 -0.59 15.60 20.72
N SER A 579 -1.64 14.78 20.61
CA SER A 579 -1.52 13.43 20.05
C SER A 579 -1.31 13.49 18.53
N LYS A 580 -0.20 12.90 18.06
CA LYS A 580 0.07 12.65 16.64
C LYS A 580 0.66 11.23 16.50
N PRO A 581 -0.18 10.17 16.48
CA PRO A 581 0.31 8.80 16.42
C PRO A 581 1.24 8.57 15.23
N THR A 582 2.42 7.98 15.49
CA THR A 582 3.47 7.84 14.47
C THR A 582 3.05 6.97 13.29
N GLY A 583 2.17 5.99 13.52
CA GLY A 583 1.72 5.06 12.48
C GLY A 583 0.95 5.76 11.37
N GLU A 584 0.32 6.90 11.67
CA GLU A 584 -0.38 7.72 10.69
C GLU A 584 0.57 8.62 9.88
N ASN A 585 1.90 8.52 10.07
CA ASN A 585 2.87 9.10 9.14
C ASN A 585 3.09 8.20 7.91
N LEU A 586 2.64 6.94 7.97
CA LEU A 586 2.67 6.01 6.86
C LEU A 586 1.38 6.09 6.03
N ARG A 587 1.48 5.71 4.77
CA ARG A 587 0.33 5.55 3.88
C ARG A 587 -0.53 4.40 4.41
N ALA A 588 -1.85 4.56 4.35
CA ALA A 588 -2.76 3.59 4.93
C ALA A 588 -2.57 2.19 4.31
N GLY A 589 -2.32 1.18 5.15
CA GLY A 589 -2.21 -0.22 4.74
C GLY A 589 -0.89 -0.63 4.07
N VAL A 590 0.11 0.27 3.96
CA VAL A 590 1.41 -0.05 3.36
C VAL A 590 2.56 0.58 4.17
N PRO A 591 3.77 0.00 4.17
CA PRO A 591 4.87 0.43 5.04
C PRO A 591 5.61 1.69 4.56
N TYR A 592 5.03 2.46 3.63
CA TYR A 592 5.66 3.64 3.04
C TYR A 592 5.29 4.91 3.79
N PHE A 593 6.23 5.84 3.95
CA PHE A 593 5.95 7.19 4.42
C PHE A 593 4.93 7.87 3.49
N LYS A 594 4.02 8.64 4.10
CA LYS A 594 3.21 9.63 3.38
C LYS A 594 4.11 10.54 2.54
N SER A 595 3.54 11.06 1.46
CA SER A 595 4.22 12.06 0.64
C SER A 595 4.56 13.30 1.46
N THR A 596 5.53 14.10 0.97
CA THR A 596 5.90 15.37 1.61
C THR A 596 4.69 16.28 1.81
N GLY A 597 3.77 16.35 0.84
CA GLY A 597 2.53 17.12 0.94
C GLY A 597 1.61 16.62 2.04
N GLU A 598 1.30 15.31 2.05
CA GLU A 598 0.44 14.71 3.07
C GLU A 598 1.02 14.85 4.50
N LEU A 599 2.35 14.81 4.64
CA LEU A 599 3.00 15.05 5.93
C LEU A 599 2.93 16.52 6.34
N ARG A 600 3.08 17.46 5.40
CA ARG A 600 2.84 18.90 5.68
C ARG A 600 1.42 19.16 6.10
N ASP A 601 0.44 18.58 5.42
CA ASP A 601 -0.98 18.72 5.78
C ASP A 601 -1.26 18.13 7.16
N ARG A 602 -0.70 16.96 7.45
CA ARG A 602 -0.80 16.32 8.77
C ARG A 602 -0.26 17.19 9.91
N PHE A 603 0.79 17.95 9.64
CA PHE A 603 1.45 18.83 10.60
C PHE A 603 1.08 20.31 10.41
N ALA A 604 0.05 20.61 9.63
CA ALA A 604 -0.36 21.97 9.32
C ALA A 604 -0.88 22.74 10.53
N ASP A 605 -1.20 22.06 11.63
CA ASP A 605 -1.60 22.61 12.92
C ASP A 605 -0.43 22.80 13.91
N VAL A 606 0.75 22.27 13.60
CA VAL A 606 1.95 22.40 14.43
C VAL A 606 2.52 23.82 14.32
N ARG A 607 2.85 24.44 15.45
CA ARG A 607 3.30 25.84 15.54
C ARG A 607 4.49 25.99 16.49
N GLY A 608 5.33 26.98 16.22
CA GLY A 608 6.48 27.32 17.06
C GLY A 608 7.53 26.20 17.10
N PRO A 609 8.41 26.20 18.12
CA PRO A 609 9.35 25.12 18.34
C PRO A 609 8.62 23.78 18.55
N VAL A 610 9.12 22.71 17.95
CA VAL A 610 8.49 21.38 18.01
C VAL A 610 9.33 20.44 18.85
N GLY A 611 8.68 19.74 19.76
CA GLY A 611 9.25 18.70 20.59
C GLY A 611 8.47 17.41 20.39
N VAL A 612 9.14 16.27 20.44
CA VAL A 612 8.49 14.98 20.22
C VAL A 612 8.92 13.99 21.29
N TYR A 613 7.95 13.26 21.81
CA TYR A 613 8.19 12.11 22.67
C TYR A 613 7.30 10.92 22.27
N CYS A 614 7.61 9.75 22.79
CA CYS A 614 6.76 8.58 22.65
C CYS A 614 6.80 7.73 23.93
N GLY A 615 6.83 6.40 23.83
CA GLY A 615 7.10 5.54 24.98
C GLY A 615 8.53 5.67 25.51
N SER A 616 9.54 5.60 24.64
CA SER A 616 10.95 5.51 25.05
C SER A 616 11.93 6.18 24.06
N GLY A 617 11.46 7.05 23.18
CA GLY A 617 12.29 7.77 22.22
C GLY A 617 12.65 7.01 20.93
N VAL A 618 12.09 5.80 20.72
CA VAL A 618 12.25 5.03 19.47
C VAL A 618 11.32 5.59 18.39
N THR A 619 10.01 5.43 18.55
CA THR A 619 9.03 5.91 17.56
C THR A 619 8.91 7.44 17.48
N ALA A 620 9.37 8.17 18.50
CA ALA A 620 9.54 9.62 18.42
C ALA A 620 10.57 10.00 17.34
N ALA A 621 11.62 9.20 17.13
CA ALA A 621 12.58 9.42 16.06
C ALA A 621 11.92 9.27 14.67
N HIS A 622 10.99 8.33 14.52
CA HIS A 622 10.21 8.18 13.29
C HIS A 622 9.28 9.39 13.03
N GLN A 623 8.63 9.88 14.08
CA GLN A 623 7.85 11.12 14.01
C GLN A 623 8.72 12.32 13.62
N ILE A 624 9.95 12.42 14.12
CA ILE A 624 10.93 13.45 13.72
C ILE A 624 11.36 13.27 12.26
N ALA A 625 11.58 12.04 11.78
CA ALA A 625 11.87 11.79 10.37
C ALA A 625 10.71 12.26 9.47
N ALA A 626 9.46 12.00 9.86
CA ALA A 626 8.28 12.47 9.13
C ALA A 626 8.16 14.01 9.14
N LEU A 627 8.45 14.65 10.26
CA LEU A 627 8.51 16.11 10.37
C LEU A 627 9.63 16.68 9.49
N ALA A 628 10.81 16.05 9.48
CA ALA A 628 11.92 16.44 8.62
C ALA A 628 11.57 16.34 7.13
N VAL A 629 10.87 15.27 6.70
CA VAL A 629 10.33 15.17 5.34
C VAL A 629 9.36 16.32 5.04
N ALA A 630 8.52 16.70 6.01
CA ALA A 630 7.62 17.86 5.88
C ALA A 630 8.35 19.22 5.89
N GLY A 631 9.65 19.25 6.20
CA GLY A 631 10.45 20.48 6.34
C GLY A 631 10.31 21.15 7.72
N ILE A 632 9.97 20.38 8.75
CA ILE A 632 9.79 20.85 10.12
C ILE A 632 10.89 20.26 11.00
N ASP A 633 11.70 21.11 11.61
CA ASP A 633 12.69 20.70 12.61
C ASP A 633 12.02 20.41 13.95
N ALA A 634 12.49 19.37 14.64
CA ALA A 634 11.94 18.98 15.92
C ALA A 634 13.00 18.41 16.88
N ALA A 635 12.84 18.71 18.16
CA ALA A 635 13.67 18.21 19.24
C ALA A 635 13.12 16.90 19.81
N LEU A 636 14.00 15.94 20.09
CA LEU A 636 13.62 14.69 20.75
C LEU A 636 13.64 14.87 22.27
N TYR A 637 12.61 14.43 22.98
CA TYR A 637 12.70 14.14 24.41
C TYR A 637 13.02 12.63 24.61
N PRO A 638 14.29 12.24 24.88
CA PRO A 638 14.71 10.85 24.83
C PRO A 638 14.12 10.01 25.96
N GLY A 639 14.02 10.59 27.15
CA GLY A 639 13.41 9.93 28.32
C GLY A 639 11.95 9.54 28.04
N SER A 640 11.25 10.37 27.26
CA SER A 640 9.90 10.09 26.76
C SER A 640 8.92 9.74 27.90
N TRP A 641 7.79 9.10 27.58
CA TRP A 641 6.79 8.73 28.59
C TRP A 641 7.36 7.81 29.67
N SER A 642 8.30 6.93 29.34
CA SER A 642 8.88 6.03 30.33
C SER A 642 9.63 6.72 31.46
N ALA A 643 10.42 7.76 31.16
CA ALA A 643 11.04 8.59 32.20
C ALA A 643 10.00 9.41 32.96
N TRP A 644 9.09 10.06 32.21
CA TRP A 644 8.07 10.94 32.79
C TRP A 644 7.14 10.20 33.75
N SER A 645 6.56 9.09 33.31
CA SER A 645 5.64 8.26 34.09
C SER A 645 6.31 7.62 35.31
N SER A 646 7.63 7.44 35.31
CA SER A 646 8.36 6.89 36.46
C SER A 646 8.61 7.90 37.60
N ASP A 647 8.50 9.21 37.33
CA ASP A 647 8.67 10.26 38.33
C ASP A 647 7.31 10.69 38.92
N PRO A 648 6.96 10.26 40.15
CA PRO A 648 5.65 10.53 40.73
C PRO A 648 5.37 12.02 40.96
N SER A 649 6.39 12.88 40.95
CA SER A 649 6.22 14.33 41.11
C SER A 649 5.76 15.02 39.81
N ARG A 650 5.91 14.37 38.65
CA ARG A 650 5.49 14.91 37.36
C ARG A 650 3.98 14.80 37.18
N PRO A 651 3.31 15.87 36.72
CA PRO A 651 1.88 15.84 36.43
C PRO A 651 1.59 14.99 35.19
N LEU A 652 0.36 14.47 35.09
CA LEU A 652 -0.13 13.77 33.91
C LEU A 652 -1.54 14.20 33.58
N ALA A 653 -1.92 14.09 32.31
CA ALA A 653 -3.26 14.31 31.81
C ALA A 653 -3.82 13.02 31.16
N THR A 654 -5.14 12.94 31.03
CA THR A 654 -5.87 11.84 30.38
C THR A 654 -6.99 12.41 29.49
N GLY A 655 -7.56 11.59 28.62
CA GLY A 655 -8.55 12.02 27.64
C GLY A 655 -7.95 12.61 26.37
N ALA A 656 -8.82 13.13 25.48
CA ALA A 656 -8.46 13.53 24.12
C ALA A 656 -7.96 14.98 23.99
N GLN A 657 -7.96 15.75 25.07
CA GLN A 657 -7.54 17.15 25.07
C GLN A 657 -6.10 17.27 25.60
N PRO A 658 -5.30 18.22 25.06
CA PRO A 658 -3.95 18.53 25.54
C PRO A 658 -3.88 18.90 27.02
#